data_AF-A0A3A8NK37-F1
#
_entry.id   AF-A0A3A8NK37-F1
#
_cell.length_a   1.000
_cell.length_b   1.000
_cell.length_c   1.000
_cell.angle_alpha   90.00
_cell.angle_beta   90.00
_cell.angle_gamma   90.00
#
_symmetry.space_group_name_H-M   'P 1'
#
loop_
_entity.id
_entity.type
_entity.pdbx_description
1 polymer ?
#
loop_
_entity_poly.entity_id
_entity_poly.type
_entity_poly.pdbx_seq_one_letter_code
_entity_poly.pdbx_strand_id
1 'polypeptide(L)'
;MQVFRARPFWAATAIALWLPSATLAASSSSDKKAEREALKNALVQVMQRTALKSSRVGVHMQSLDDGTVVFSHNADELLNPASNVKLVTSSAALVALGPEYRYETEFLVEPELPADGKVKTLYVRGKGDPTITTERLYGITSELLHAGLREVQDIVVDDSWFDTERTPPGYDQEDSDRAYMAPTGAVSLNWNAVAVYVRSGPGGKAVVDMEPPSDFFIVDSTVTSGPGRARRVSVKSDAFGDRQKIVVKGQVPDERGAVSVWKKIDSPPLYFGGTLKQLLVSRGVKVKGKVKQGLTPSRARAVYVSQSDTFDIVLKRLNKLSSNFVAETLLKTMGAELRGAPGSFAKGIDVVEEFLERDVAIPRGTYVMKNGSGLNDANRFSTAQMDRLLRHMYERFPLAPEYLSSLGIAGKDGTLKYRFDGTDAVGRLRAKTGTLEGVSALSGYVQSAGGEKFSFSIMVNDYAGRAGPVVAGMDALGAAVAATGSTLGPGTAVAALSDGTKAVAGGTGDVANRIKTYLELGKQRDQRNIGFLRTAWRSERDPAVRAVLAESLYQSNPHDYLGTRTLLDSYSAGDDVYGRLRQVAHTLSVGVPGVSSMVELAAGGNTEAMARVMELCRASATSGDVDAQGEMASGLGEVARTAPQELVSTLRTSSPAERDAATTLLAMGLVRNGDAEHPFWKALRKLGTTGTDPQVVSFAKGLDTTLTTKSAEARAQKSQPVQVVAPASSSPGAPATAESRPGG
;
A
#
# COMPACT_ATOMS: atom_id res chain seq x y z
N MET A 1 -14.95 47.35 39.64
CA MET A 1 -15.96 48.22 40.30
C MET A 1 -17.18 48.24 39.38
N GLN A 2 -18.43 47.94 39.74
CA GLN A 2 -19.21 47.85 40.98
C GLN A 2 -20.09 46.57 40.92
N VAL A 3 -20.14 45.68 41.92
CA VAL A 3 -20.97 45.67 43.16
C VAL A 3 -22.47 45.35 42.96
N PHE A 4 -22.82 44.09 43.30
CA PHE A 4 -23.95 43.50 44.03
C PHE A 4 -25.31 44.21 44.26
N ARG A 5 -26.39 43.38 44.19
CA ARG A 5 -27.47 43.13 45.20
C ARG A 5 -28.32 41.91 44.74
N ALA A 6 -28.32 40.73 45.38
CA ALA A 6 -29.13 40.24 46.53
C ALA A 6 -30.66 40.42 46.32
N ARG A 7 -31.62 39.48 46.44
CA ARG A 7 -31.92 38.16 47.11
C ARG A 7 -33.32 37.67 46.55
N PRO A 8 -34.04 36.60 46.99
CA PRO A 8 -33.80 35.54 48.00
C PRO A 8 -34.10 34.07 47.55
N PHE A 9 -33.77 33.16 48.47
CA PHE A 9 -34.08 31.73 48.53
C PHE A 9 -35.56 31.36 48.40
N TRP A 10 -35.85 30.28 47.66
CA TRP A 10 -36.96 29.36 47.93
C TRP A 10 -36.42 27.93 48.02
N ALA A 11 -36.83 27.24 49.07
CA ALA A 11 -36.50 25.86 49.36
C ALA A 11 -37.10 24.92 48.30
N ALA A 12 -36.29 24.00 47.78
CA ALA A 12 -36.78 22.86 47.02
C ALA A 12 -36.22 21.57 47.64
N THR A 13 -37.18 20.77 48.09
CA THR A 13 -37.13 19.46 48.72
C THR A 13 -36.15 18.49 48.03
N ALA A 14 -35.19 17.96 48.79
CA ALA A 14 -34.33 16.89 48.33
C ALA A 14 -35.10 15.56 48.33
N ILE A 15 -35.46 15.08 47.15
CA ILE A 15 -35.85 13.67 46.94
C ILE A 15 -34.54 12.88 46.85
N ALA A 16 -34.19 12.18 47.93
CA ALA A 16 -33.09 11.23 47.94
C ALA A 16 -33.50 9.97 47.14
N LEU A 17 -33.26 10.00 45.83
CA LEU A 17 -33.22 8.79 45.01
C LEU A 17 -31.95 8.03 45.36
N TRP A 18 -32.10 6.95 46.14
CA TRP A 18 -31.10 5.89 46.26
C TRP A 18 -30.91 5.24 44.88
N LEU A 19 -30.02 5.82 44.07
CA LEU A 19 -29.40 5.11 42.97
C LEU A 19 -28.41 4.11 43.60
N PRO A 20 -28.51 2.79 43.34
CA PRO A 20 -27.45 1.89 43.75
C PRO A 20 -26.18 2.38 43.05
N SER A 21 -25.20 2.78 43.85
CA SER A 21 -23.85 3.00 43.36
C SER A 21 -23.41 1.67 42.77
N ALA A 22 -23.40 1.56 41.44
CA ALA A 22 -22.72 0.49 40.75
C ALA A 22 -21.24 0.65 41.09
N THR A 23 -20.81 -0.06 42.13
CA THR A 23 -19.39 -0.30 42.38
C THR A 23 -18.87 -0.98 41.13
N LEU A 24 -18.07 -0.25 40.34
CA LEU A 24 -17.10 -0.87 39.42
C LEU A 24 -16.17 -1.70 40.30
N ALA A 25 -16.57 -2.93 40.60
CA ALA A 25 -15.73 -3.88 41.31
C ALA A 25 -14.48 -4.07 40.46
N ALA A 26 -13.32 -3.68 41.01
CA ALA A 26 -12.04 -4.07 40.44
C ALA A 26 -12.04 -5.60 40.33
N SER A 27 -11.73 -6.13 39.13
CA SER A 27 -11.75 -7.59 38.93
C SER A 27 -10.80 -8.25 39.92
N SER A 28 -11.24 -9.37 40.50
CA SER A 28 -10.44 -10.08 41.49
C SER A 28 -9.17 -10.64 40.83
N SER A 29 -8.10 -10.85 41.60
CA SER A 29 -6.86 -11.46 41.09
C SER A 29 -7.07 -12.86 40.51
N SER A 30 -8.09 -13.59 40.99
CA SER A 30 -8.50 -14.89 40.43
C SER A 30 -9.13 -14.76 39.04
N ASP A 31 -9.93 -13.71 38.80
CA ASP A 31 -10.57 -13.48 37.49
C ASP A 31 -9.52 -13.16 36.44
N LYS A 32 -8.56 -12.29 36.76
CA LYS A 32 -7.44 -11.96 35.85
C LYS A 32 -6.61 -13.19 35.46
N LYS A 33 -6.35 -14.10 36.41
CA LYS A 33 -5.60 -15.33 36.11
C LYS A 33 -6.37 -16.24 35.16
N ALA A 34 -7.67 -16.42 35.38
CA ALA A 34 -8.52 -17.21 34.50
C ALA A 34 -8.63 -16.59 33.09
N GLU A 35 -8.77 -15.27 33.00
CA GLU A 35 -8.78 -14.53 31.73
C GLU A 35 -7.48 -14.70 30.94
N ARG A 36 -6.32 -14.62 31.61
CA ARG A 36 -5.01 -14.84 30.98
C ARG A 36 -4.82 -16.27 30.49
N GLU A 37 -5.29 -17.27 31.23
CA GLU A 37 -5.27 -18.66 30.75
C GLU A 37 -6.21 -18.87 29.55
N ALA A 38 -7.40 -18.26 29.54
CA ALA A 38 -8.30 -18.28 28.40
C ALA A 38 -7.69 -17.61 27.16
N LEU A 39 -7.02 -16.46 27.35
CA LEU A 39 -6.27 -15.78 26.30
C LEU A 39 -5.16 -16.68 25.74
N LYS A 40 -4.33 -17.25 26.62
CA LYS A 40 -3.24 -18.16 26.20
C LYS A 40 -3.76 -19.33 25.37
N ASN A 41 -4.86 -19.95 25.78
CA ASN A 41 -5.49 -21.04 25.03
C ASN A 41 -5.98 -20.57 23.64
N ALA A 42 -6.62 -19.41 23.55
CA ALA A 42 -7.06 -18.84 22.27
C ALA A 42 -5.87 -18.54 21.34
N LEU A 43 -4.77 -17.99 21.87
CA LEU A 43 -3.55 -17.72 21.10
C LEU A 43 -2.91 -19.01 20.58
N VAL A 44 -2.80 -20.04 21.41
CA VAL A 44 -2.32 -21.37 21.00
C VAL A 44 -3.16 -21.94 19.86
N GLN A 45 -4.49 -21.79 19.91
CA GLN A 45 -5.39 -22.25 18.84
C GLN A 45 -5.18 -21.47 17.54
N VAL A 46 -5.02 -20.15 17.59
CA VAL A 46 -4.71 -19.35 16.39
C VAL A 46 -3.40 -19.79 15.76
N MET A 47 -2.38 -20.07 16.57
CA MET A 47 -1.10 -20.61 16.10
C MET A 47 -1.23 -21.97 15.40
N GLN A 48 -2.33 -22.69 15.59
CA GLN A 48 -2.57 -23.95 14.87
C GLN A 48 -3.10 -23.77 13.44
N ARG A 49 -3.45 -22.54 13.00
CA ARG A 49 -3.92 -22.30 11.63
C ARG A 49 -2.82 -22.65 10.62
N THR A 50 -3.20 -23.31 9.52
CA THR A 50 -2.26 -23.83 8.51
C THR A 50 -1.26 -22.77 8.02
N ALA A 51 -1.73 -21.56 7.73
CA ALA A 51 -0.90 -20.46 7.25
C ALA A 51 0.18 -19.99 8.25
N LEU A 52 -0.03 -20.20 9.56
CA LEU A 52 0.97 -19.88 10.59
C LEU A 52 1.87 -21.09 10.88
N LYS A 53 1.30 -22.30 10.91
CA LYS A 53 2.06 -23.55 11.10
C LYS A 53 3.12 -23.81 10.03
N SER A 54 2.83 -23.42 8.79
CA SER A 54 3.72 -23.62 7.64
C SER A 54 4.82 -22.57 7.51
N SER A 55 4.99 -21.70 8.51
CA SER A 55 5.75 -20.46 8.42
C SER A 55 6.66 -20.31 9.64
N ARG A 56 7.69 -19.47 9.55
CA ARG A 56 8.49 -19.10 10.73
C ARG A 56 7.79 -17.97 11.46
N VAL A 57 7.36 -18.22 12.70
CA VAL A 57 6.54 -17.26 13.46
C VAL A 57 7.24 -16.91 14.77
N GLY A 58 7.45 -15.61 15.00
CA GLY A 58 7.82 -15.04 16.28
C GLY A 58 6.63 -14.27 16.87
N VAL A 59 6.34 -14.48 18.16
CA VAL A 59 5.32 -13.74 18.91
C VAL A 59 5.83 -13.42 20.31
N HIS A 60 5.68 -12.17 20.73
CA HIS A 60 5.87 -11.74 22.11
C HIS A 60 4.73 -10.81 22.51
N MET A 61 4.09 -11.06 23.65
CA MET A 61 2.99 -10.27 24.19
C MET A 61 3.15 -10.10 25.70
N GLN A 62 3.09 -8.86 26.16
CA GLN A 62 3.36 -8.52 27.55
C GLN A 62 2.33 -7.53 28.09
N SER A 63 1.90 -7.74 29.33
CA SER A 63 1.08 -6.77 30.05
C SER A 63 1.89 -5.52 30.38
N LEU A 64 1.36 -4.36 30.04
CA LEU A 64 1.91 -3.06 30.43
C LEU A 64 1.52 -2.66 31.86
N ASP A 65 0.54 -3.36 32.46
CA ASP A 65 0.06 -3.04 33.80
C ASP A 65 0.93 -3.67 34.89
N ASP A 66 1.45 -4.89 34.66
CA ASP A 66 2.27 -5.62 35.64
C ASP A 66 3.55 -6.26 35.09
N GLY A 67 3.85 -6.09 33.79
CA GLY A 67 5.04 -6.63 33.14
C GLY A 67 5.01 -8.14 32.88
N THR A 68 3.89 -8.84 33.10
CA THR A 68 3.81 -10.29 32.85
C THR A 68 3.81 -10.60 31.35
N VAL A 69 4.68 -11.51 30.91
CA VAL A 69 4.62 -12.07 29.55
C VAL A 69 3.44 -13.04 29.47
N VAL A 70 2.41 -12.66 28.73
CA VAL A 70 1.16 -13.45 28.61
C VAL A 70 1.21 -14.47 27.49
N PHE A 71 2.06 -14.23 26.48
CA PHE A 71 2.31 -15.20 25.42
C PHE A 71 3.67 -14.97 24.78
N SER A 72 4.40 -16.06 24.52
CA SER A 72 5.70 -16.04 23.85
C SER A 72 5.83 -17.29 22.97
N HIS A 73 6.30 -17.10 21.75
CA HIS A 73 6.59 -18.17 20.79
C HIS A 73 7.76 -17.72 19.90
N ASN A 74 8.87 -18.47 19.94
CA ASN A 74 10.12 -18.14 19.23
C ASN A 74 10.52 -16.66 19.35
N ALA A 75 10.36 -16.06 20.54
CA ALA A 75 10.43 -14.61 20.68
C ALA A 75 11.84 -14.04 20.48
N ASP A 76 12.88 -14.87 20.62
CA ASP A 76 14.29 -14.51 20.43
C ASP A 76 14.80 -14.83 19.02
N GLU A 77 13.97 -15.43 18.17
CA GLU A 77 14.35 -15.75 16.80
C GLU A 77 14.50 -14.48 15.95
N LEU A 78 15.64 -14.35 15.26
CA LEU A 78 15.88 -13.25 14.34
C LEU A 78 15.09 -13.43 13.04
N LEU A 79 14.14 -12.53 12.83
CA LEU A 79 13.23 -12.51 11.69
C LEU A 79 13.35 -11.19 10.94
N ASN A 80 13.01 -11.18 9.65
CA ASN A 80 12.80 -9.97 8.90
C ASN A 80 11.54 -9.26 9.43
N PRO A 81 11.66 -8.05 10.00
CA PRO A 81 10.54 -7.31 10.58
C PRO A 81 9.73 -6.52 9.54
N ALA A 82 10.14 -6.50 8.27
CA ALA A 82 9.61 -5.60 7.24
C ALA A 82 9.52 -4.15 7.77
N SER A 83 8.43 -3.43 7.45
CA SER A 83 8.23 -2.04 7.91
C SER A 83 8.11 -1.85 9.43
N ASN A 84 8.18 -2.89 10.26
CA ASN A 84 8.30 -2.70 11.70
C ASN A 84 9.67 -2.15 12.11
N VAL A 85 10.71 -2.20 11.26
CA VAL A 85 11.97 -1.42 11.49
C VAL A 85 11.68 0.06 11.70
N LYS A 86 10.64 0.61 11.06
CA LYS A 86 10.27 2.02 11.24
C LYS A 86 9.94 2.36 12.69
N LEU A 87 9.48 1.40 13.51
CA LEU A 87 9.31 1.63 14.94
C LEU A 87 10.65 1.94 15.60
N VAL A 88 11.72 1.24 15.23
CA VAL A 88 13.09 1.48 15.70
C VAL A 88 13.57 2.86 15.25
N THR A 89 13.56 3.10 13.93
CA THR A 89 14.03 4.36 13.31
C THR A 89 13.29 5.57 13.88
N SER A 90 11.97 5.47 14.02
CA SER A 90 11.15 6.56 14.50
C SER A 90 11.27 6.82 16.00
N SER A 91 11.52 5.79 16.81
CA SER A 91 11.81 5.94 18.24
C SER A 91 13.12 6.67 18.44
N ALA A 92 14.19 6.22 17.77
CA ALA A 92 15.50 6.87 17.83
C ALA A 92 15.41 8.34 17.41
N ALA A 93 14.73 8.64 16.30
CA ALA A 93 14.55 10.01 15.82
C ALA A 93 13.74 10.89 16.80
N LEU A 94 12.66 10.34 17.38
CA LEU A 94 11.85 11.09 18.36
C LEU A 94 12.64 11.43 19.63
N VAL A 95 13.50 10.51 20.08
CA VAL A 95 14.38 10.70 21.23
C VAL A 95 15.52 11.67 20.93
N ALA A 96 16.11 11.56 19.74
CA ALA A 96 17.26 12.35 19.32
C ALA A 96 16.92 13.81 18.97
N LEU A 97 15.83 14.00 18.21
CA LEU A 97 15.48 15.30 17.62
C LEU A 97 14.41 16.05 18.44
N GLY A 98 13.56 15.31 19.17
CA GLY A 98 12.39 15.86 19.85
C GLY A 98 11.16 16.04 18.92
N PRO A 99 9.94 16.03 19.47
CA PRO A 99 8.71 16.19 18.69
C PRO A 99 8.57 17.56 18.02
N GLU A 100 9.23 18.58 18.54
CA GLU A 100 9.21 19.97 18.07
C GLU A 100 10.16 20.25 16.91
N TYR A 101 11.06 19.32 16.58
CA TYR A 101 12.05 19.49 15.51
C TYR A 101 11.36 19.88 14.20
N ARG A 102 11.99 20.82 13.48
CA ARG A 102 11.56 21.27 12.16
C ARG A 102 12.74 21.22 11.20
N TYR A 103 12.48 20.71 10.01
CA TYR A 103 13.41 20.78 8.91
C TYR A 103 13.43 22.18 8.31
N GLU A 104 14.58 22.57 7.78
CA GLU A 104 14.75 23.84 7.09
C GLU A 104 15.09 23.63 5.61
N THR A 105 14.53 24.50 4.77
CA THR A 105 14.99 24.69 3.39
C THR A 105 15.19 26.18 3.15
N GLU A 106 16.43 26.55 2.86
CA GLU A 106 16.87 27.93 2.76
C GLU A 106 16.93 28.37 1.30
N PHE A 107 16.46 29.58 1.03
CA PHE A 107 16.52 30.24 -0.27
C PHE A 107 17.42 31.46 -0.16
N LEU A 108 18.57 31.43 -0.82
CA LEU A 108 19.65 32.38 -0.62
C LEU A 108 20.04 33.08 -1.92
N VAL A 109 20.57 34.28 -1.77
CA VAL A 109 21.12 35.09 -2.87
C VAL A 109 22.46 35.69 -2.44
N GLU A 110 23.17 36.29 -3.38
CA GLU A 110 24.52 36.82 -3.14
C GLU A 110 24.69 38.21 -3.76
N PRO A 111 25.25 39.20 -3.03
CA PRO A 111 25.56 39.16 -1.59
C PRO A 111 24.31 39.26 -0.70
N GLU A 112 23.27 39.92 -1.19
CA GLU A 112 21.93 40.06 -0.58
C GLU A 112 20.93 40.39 -1.70
N LEU A 113 19.62 40.43 -1.38
CA LEU A 113 18.59 40.70 -2.39
C LEU A 113 18.61 42.18 -2.80
N PRO A 114 18.91 42.53 -4.07
CA PRO A 114 18.94 43.92 -4.51
C PRO A 114 17.55 44.55 -4.51
N ALA A 115 17.48 45.88 -4.39
CA ALA A 115 16.22 46.62 -4.37
C ALA A 115 15.37 46.46 -5.64
N ASP A 116 15.99 46.18 -6.79
CA ASP A 116 15.28 45.91 -8.05
C ASP A 116 14.84 44.45 -8.21
N GLY A 117 15.16 43.59 -7.24
CA GLY A 117 14.75 42.20 -7.18
C GLY A 117 15.44 41.28 -8.20
N LYS A 118 16.49 41.74 -8.89
CA LYS A 118 17.17 40.95 -9.93
C LYS A 118 18.42 40.28 -9.37
N VAL A 119 18.47 38.95 -9.44
CA VAL A 119 19.61 38.17 -8.93
C VAL A 119 20.23 37.30 -10.01
N LYS A 120 21.56 37.15 -9.95
CA LYS A 120 22.29 36.22 -10.82
C LYS A 120 21.99 34.77 -10.46
N THR A 121 21.90 34.45 -9.17
CA THR A 121 21.66 33.08 -8.74
C THR A 121 20.76 33.06 -7.52
N LEU A 122 19.71 32.24 -7.60
CA LEU A 122 18.95 31.80 -6.45
C LEU A 122 19.52 30.44 -6.02
N TYR A 123 20.10 30.40 -4.83
CA TYR A 123 20.56 29.17 -4.20
C TYR A 123 19.43 28.58 -3.35
N VAL A 124 19.23 27.26 -3.44
CA VAL A 124 18.30 26.52 -2.60
C VAL A 124 19.09 25.49 -1.83
N ARG A 125 19.17 25.62 -0.51
CA ARG A 125 19.90 24.69 0.35
C ARG A 125 18.92 23.95 1.24
N GLY A 126 18.77 22.64 0.99
CA GLY A 126 17.89 21.79 1.77
C GLY A 126 18.63 21.10 2.91
N LYS A 127 17.97 20.97 4.06
CA LYS A 127 18.47 20.20 5.22
C LYS A 127 17.66 18.93 5.47
N GLY A 128 17.12 18.33 4.41
CA GLY A 128 16.44 17.03 4.47
C GLY A 128 14.93 17.07 4.71
N ASP A 129 14.24 18.19 4.46
CA ASP A 129 12.79 18.29 4.67
C ASP A 129 12.02 17.27 3.79
N PRO A 130 11.39 16.23 4.38
CA PRO A 130 10.69 15.21 3.61
C PRO A 130 9.23 15.59 3.32
N THR A 131 8.82 16.82 3.63
CA THR A 131 7.41 17.25 3.62
C THR A 131 7.09 18.35 2.63
N ILE A 132 8.05 18.78 1.81
CA ILE A 132 7.78 19.76 0.75
C ILE A 132 6.95 19.09 -0.34
N THR A 133 5.72 19.59 -0.50
CA THR A 133 4.83 19.25 -1.61
C THR A 133 4.80 20.37 -2.64
N THR A 134 4.22 20.13 -3.82
CA THR A 134 3.99 21.17 -4.84
C THR A 134 3.23 22.37 -4.26
N GLU A 135 2.21 22.13 -3.44
CA GLU A 135 1.38 23.19 -2.83
C GLU A 135 2.21 24.04 -1.86
N ARG A 136 3.04 23.40 -1.03
CA ARG A 136 3.93 24.12 -0.12
C ARG A 136 4.99 24.90 -0.90
N LEU A 137 5.56 24.33 -1.96
CA LEU A 137 6.50 25.01 -2.85
C LEU A 137 5.88 26.23 -3.54
N TYR A 138 4.61 26.14 -3.95
CA TYR A 138 3.84 27.28 -4.47
C TYR A 138 3.60 28.38 -3.42
N GLY A 139 3.41 28.00 -2.16
CA GLY A 139 3.42 28.94 -1.03
C GLY A 139 4.78 29.64 -0.93
N ILE A 140 5.88 28.88 -0.95
CA ILE A 140 7.24 29.41 -0.88
C ILE A 140 7.55 30.39 -2.02
N THR A 141 7.11 30.13 -3.26
CA THR A 141 7.30 31.11 -4.34
C THR A 141 6.57 32.43 -4.10
N SER A 142 5.46 32.41 -3.36
CA SER A 142 4.77 33.62 -2.90
C SER A 142 5.63 34.42 -1.93
N GLU A 143 6.25 33.74 -0.96
CA GLU A 143 7.13 34.37 0.03
C GLU A 143 8.34 35.00 -0.64
N LEU A 144 8.97 34.31 -1.60
CA LEU A 144 10.08 34.86 -2.38
C LEU A 144 9.68 36.11 -3.18
N LEU A 145 8.49 36.11 -3.79
CA LEU A 145 7.97 37.26 -4.50
C LEU A 145 7.72 38.45 -3.55
N HIS A 146 7.10 38.23 -2.39
CA HIS A 146 6.85 39.28 -1.41
C HIS A 146 8.12 39.79 -0.74
N ALA A 147 9.14 38.94 -0.60
CA ALA A 147 10.48 39.35 -0.17
C ALA A 147 11.17 40.29 -1.17
N GLY A 148 10.68 40.37 -2.42
CA GLY A 148 11.17 41.30 -3.43
C GLY A 148 11.82 40.63 -4.64
N LEU A 149 11.87 39.31 -4.73
CA LEU A 149 12.43 38.60 -5.89
C LEU A 149 11.61 38.90 -7.15
N ARG A 150 12.26 39.28 -8.25
CA ARG A 150 11.61 39.63 -9.53
C ARG A 150 12.23 38.92 -10.72
N GLU A 151 13.54 38.73 -10.72
CA GLU A 151 14.25 38.04 -11.80
C GLU A 151 15.40 37.19 -11.26
N VAL A 152 15.58 36.01 -11.82
CA VAL A 152 16.66 35.07 -11.52
C VAL A 152 17.33 34.65 -12.83
N GLN A 153 18.66 34.70 -12.92
CA GLN A 153 19.37 34.08 -14.04
C GLN A 153 19.41 32.56 -13.82
N ASP A 154 20.16 32.04 -12.84
CA ASP A 154 20.26 30.61 -12.58
C ASP A 154 19.64 30.20 -11.24
N ILE A 155 19.20 28.93 -11.15
CA ILE A 155 18.84 28.29 -9.88
C ILE A 155 19.89 27.23 -9.58
N VAL A 156 20.51 27.31 -8.40
CA VAL A 156 21.47 26.34 -7.90
C VAL A 156 20.86 25.59 -6.72
N VAL A 157 20.79 24.27 -6.82
CA VAL A 157 20.25 23.42 -5.75
C VAL A 157 21.41 22.75 -5.02
N ASP A 158 21.54 23.09 -3.75
CA ASP A 158 22.54 22.59 -2.81
C ASP A 158 21.94 21.47 -1.97
N ASP A 159 22.31 20.26 -2.34
CA ASP A 159 21.87 19.01 -1.75
C ASP A 159 22.93 18.39 -0.81
N SER A 160 23.97 19.16 -0.46
CA SER A 160 25.18 18.65 0.21
C SER A 160 25.03 18.40 1.72
N TRP A 161 23.86 18.69 2.29
CA TRP A 161 23.57 18.34 3.69
C TRP A 161 23.55 16.82 3.91
N PHE A 162 23.21 16.06 2.86
CA PHE A 162 23.38 14.62 2.81
C PHE A 162 24.50 14.24 1.84
N ASP A 163 25.03 13.03 1.99
CA ASP A 163 26.00 12.48 1.06
C ASP A 163 25.36 12.14 -0.30
N THR A 164 26.21 11.77 -1.27
CA THR A 164 25.78 11.44 -2.63
C THR A 164 25.18 10.04 -2.76
N GLU A 165 25.22 9.20 -1.72
CA GLU A 165 24.67 7.85 -1.72
C GLU A 165 23.16 7.90 -1.52
N ARG A 166 22.38 8.04 -2.59
CA ARG A 166 20.93 8.28 -2.45
C ARG A 166 20.10 7.03 -2.17
N THR A 167 20.59 5.87 -2.57
CA THR A 167 19.87 4.60 -2.49
C THR A 167 20.22 3.90 -1.18
N PRO A 168 19.25 3.57 -0.32
CA PRO A 168 19.53 2.90 0.95
C PRO A 168 20.06 1.46 0.75
N PRO A 169 20.88 0.94 1.66
CA PRO A 169 21.36 -0.43 1.58
C PRO A 169 20.22 -1.47 1.51
N GLY A 170 20.35 -2.46 0.62
CA GLY A 170 19.36 -3.51 0.38
C GLY A 170 18.33 -3.18 -0.69
N TYR A 171 18.22 -1.92 -1.14
CA TYR A 171 17.34 -1.54 -2.25
C TYR A 171 17.82 -2.09 -3.60
N ASP A 172 19.10 -2.43 -3.72
CA ASP A 172 19.72 -3.08 -4.87
C ASP A 172 19.16 -4.48 -5.18
N GLN A 173 18.39 -5.06 -4.26
CA GLN A 173 17.69 -6.34 -4.45
C GLN A 173 16.48 -6.24 -5.40
N GLU A 174 15.97 -5.03 -5.69
CA GLU A 174 14.83 -4.81 -6.57
C GLU A 174 15.14 -3.72 -7.62
N ASP A 175 15.02 -4.04 -8.91
CA ASP A 175 15.09 -3.05 -10.00
C ASP A 175 13.68 -2.57 -10.37
N SER A 176 13.25 -1.50 -9.70
CA SER A 176 11.87 -1.02 -9.74
C SER A 176 11.81 0.50 -9.73
N ASP A 177 10.87 1.06 -10.50
CA ASP A 177 10.63 2.50 -10.66
C ASP A 177 9.45 3.01 -9.83
N ARG A 178 9.00 2.19 -8.86
CA ARG A 178 7.90 2.50 -7.95
C ARG A 178 8.27 3.63 -7.02
N ALA A 179 7.27 4.43 -6.63
CA ALA A 179 7.46 5.53 -5.69
C ALA A 179 8.06 5.11 -4.33
N TYR A 180 7.84 3.88 -3.85
CA TYR A 180 8.44 3.41 -2.60
C TYR A 180 9.96 3.12 -2.70
N MET A 181 10.50 3.08 -3.93
CA MET A 181 11.92 2.99 -4.26
C MET A 181 12.56 4.38 -4.46
N ALA A 182 11.86 5.46 -4.11
CA ALA A 182 12.36 6.81 -4.31
C ALA A 182 13.68 7.05 -3.56
N PRO A 183 14.73 7.56 -4.24
CA PRO A 183 16.02 7.84 -3.62
C PRO A 183 15.92 8.99 -2.63
N THR A 184 16.84 9.04 -1.66
CA THR A 184 16.93 10.14 -0.69
C THR A 184 17.60 11.39 -1.29
N GLY A 185 17.26 12.55 -0.74
CA GLY A 185 17.88 13.85 -1.04
C GLY A 185 17.70 14.79 0.13
N ALA A 186 18.63 15.73 0.31
CA ALA A 186 18.50 16.82 1.27
C ALA A 186 17.52 17.91 0.78
N VAL A 187 17.34 18.02 -0.54
CA VAL A 187 16.34 18.81 -1.24
C VAL A 187 15.40 17.84 -1.96
N SER A 188 14.16 17.80 -1.50
CA SER A 188 13.15 16.84 -1.96
C SER A 188 11.82 17.50 -2.20
N LEU A 189 11.07 16.95 -3.16
CA LEU A 189 9.73 17.41 -3.54
C LEU A 189 8.84 16.18 -3.72
N ASN A 190 7.62 16.21 -3.16
CA ASN A 190 6.61 15.15 -3.32
C ASN A 190 7.18 13.74 -3.05
N TRP A 191 7.97 13.58 -1.98
CA TRP A 191 8.64 12.32 -1.62
C TRP A 191 9.53 11.74 -2.73
N ASN A 192 10.06 12.61 -3.61
CA ASN A 192 10.83 12.26 -4.81
C ASN A 192 10.07 11.30 -5.74
N ALA A 193 8.76 11.52 -5.84
CA ALA A 193 7.89 10.81 -6.76
C ALA A 193 7.04 11.79 -7.57
N VAL A 194 6.63 11.37 -8.77
CA VAL A 194 5.75 12.13 -9.65
C VAL A 194 4.50 11.32 -9.99
N ALA A 195 3.36 12.00 -10.08
CA ALA A 195 2.15 11.42 -10.65
C ALA A 195 2.15 11.57 -12.17
N VAL A 196 1.92 10.46 -12.84
CA VAL A 196 1.70 10.39 -14.29
C VAL A 196 0.23 10.12 -14.54
N TYR A 197 -0.50 11.14 -15.00
CA TYR A 197 -1.90 11.01 -15.39
C TYR A 197 -2.00 10.66 -16.87
N VAL A 198 -2.82 9.66 -17.20
CA VAL A 198 -3.08 9.19 -18.57
C VAL A 198 -4.58 9.14 -18.78
N ARG A 199 -5.10 9.91 -19.73
CA ARG A 199 -6.54 10.06 -19.99
C ARG A 199 -6.86 9.99 -21.47
N SER A 200 -8.10 9.65 -21.83
CA SER A 200 -8.53 9.73 -23.22
C SER A 200 -8.47 11.18 -23.72
N GLY A 201 -8.09 11.32 -24.98
CA GLY A 201 -7.97 12.57 -25.70
C GLY A 201 -8.62 12.50 -27.09
N PRO A 202 -8.70 13.63 -27.81
CA PRO A 202 -9.35 13.70 -29.09
C PRO A 202 -8.63 12.85 -30.16
N GLY A 203 -9.41 12.26 -31.08
CA GLY A 203 -8.88 11.55 -32.24
C GLY A 203 -8.20 10.19 -31.94
N GLY A 204 -8.63 9.51 -30.86
CA GLY A 204 -8.10 8.18 -30.50
C GLY A 204 -6.69 8.20 -29.87
N LYS A 205 -6.21 9.38 -29.46
CA LYS A 205 -4.94 9.54 -28.74
C LYS A 205 -5.20 9.75 -27.25
N ALA A 206 -4.32 9.23 -26.41
CA ALA A 206 -4.34 9.55 -24.99
C ALA A 206 -3.51 10.82 -24.70
N VAL A 207 -3.90 11.55 -23.66
CA VAL A 207 -3.13 12.65 -23.09
C VAL A 207 -2.36 12.14 -21.88
N VAL A 208 -1.08 12.49 -21.79
CA VAL A 208 -0.18 12.15 -20.69
C VAL A 208 0.28 13.43 -20.01
N ASP A 209 -0.13 13.62 -18.76
CA ASP A 209 0.14 14.82 -17.97
C ASP A 209 0.99 14.45 -16.74
N MET A 210 2.07 15.19 -16.51
CA MET A 210 2.87 15.10 -15.28
C MET A 210 2.31 16.07 -14.25
N GLU A 211 2.18 15.64 -13.00
CA GLU A 211 1.81 16.54 -11.90
C GLU A 211 2.91 16.53 -10.83
N PRO A 212 3.58 17.68 -10.56
CA PRO A 212 3.45 18.96 -11.26
C PRO A 212 4.11 18.95 -12.67
N PRO A 213 3.64 19.80 -13.59
CA PRO A 213 4.26 19.96 -14.91
C PRO A 213 5.63 20.63 -14.80
N SER A 214 6.63 20.07 -15.50
CA SER A 214 7.99 20.61 -15.52
C SER A 214 8.76 20.21 -16.77
N ASP A 215 9.63 21.10 -17.25
CA ASP A 215 10.59 20.84 -18.33
C ASP A 215 11.68 19.82 -17.93
N PHE A 216 11.70 19.42 -16.66
CA PHE A 216 12.49 18.31 -16.14
C PHE A 216 12.10 16.96 -16.78
N PHE A 217 10.85 16.82 -17.25
CA PHE A 217 10.36 15.58 -17.83
C PHE A 217 10.50 15.55 -19.36
N ILE A 218 10.87 14.37 -19.88
CA ILE A 218 10.74 14.03 -21.29
C ILE A 218 9.69 12.92 -21.39
N VAL A 219 8.54 13.24 -21.97
CA VAL A 219 7.45 12.27 -22.13
C VAL A 219 7.54 11.63 -23.51
N ASP A 220 7.73 10.30 -23.54
CA ASP A 220 7.75 9.46 -24.74
C ASP A 220 6.50 8.57 -24.70
N SER A 221 5.48 8.98 -25.43
CA SER A 221 4.14 8.39 -25.34
C SER A 221 3.70 7.78 -26.67
N THR A 222 3.33 6.49 -26.63
CA THR A 222 2.64 5.80 -27.72
C THR A 222 1.27 5.30 -27.27
N VAL A 223 0.72 5.84 -26.18
CA VAL A 223 -0.57 5.41 -25.64
C VAL A 223 -1.72 5.93 -26.50
N THR A 224 -2.67 5.05 -26.79
CA THR A 224 -3.89 5.37 -27.54
C THR A 224 -5.11 5.39 -26.63
N SER A 225 -6.21 5.96 -27.13
CA SER A 225 -7.51 5.81 -26.52
C SER A 225 -8.46 4.98 -27.38
N GLY A 226 -9.49 4.39 -26.78
CA GLY A 226 -10.51 3.66 -27.54
C GLY A 226 -11.59 2.99 -26.69
N PRO A 227 -12.50 2.23 -27.33
CA PRO A 227 -13.73 1.70 -26.71
C PRO A 227 -13.49 0.51 -25.75
N GLY A 228 -12.23 0.17 -25.47
CA GLY A 228 -11.87 -0.98 -24.64
C GLY A 228 -12.30 -0.81 -23.19
N ARG A 229 -12.69 -1.90 -22.52
CA ARG A 229 -13.10 -1.85 -21.10
C ARG A 229 -11.93 -1.90 -20.11
N ALA A 230 -10.69 -2.21 -20.47
CA ALA A 230 -9.61 -2.35 -19.47
C ALA A 230 -8.62 -1.19 -19.56
N ARG A 231 -8.12 -0.71 -18.42
CA ARG A 231 -6.99 0.23 -18.38
C ARG A 231 -5.71 -0.56 -18.61
N ARG A 232 -5.15 -0.41 -19.80
CA ARG A 232 -4.02 -1.21 -20.28
C ARG A 232 -2.84 -0.29 -20.49
N VAL A 233 -2.39 0.36 -19.43
CA VAL A 233 -1.36 1.41 -19.48
C VAL A 233 -0.11 0.93 -18.74
N SER A 234 1.03 0.95 -19.42
CA SER A 234 2.34 0.80 -18.82
C SER A 234 3.02 2.17 -18.77
N VAL A 235 3.52 2.53 -17.60
CA VAL A 235 4.33 3.73 -17.39
C VAL A 235 5.68 3.26 -16.89
N LYS A 236 6.77 3.74 -17.50
CA LYS A 236 8.13 3.53 -17.03
C LYS A 236 8.82 4.87 -16.78
N SER A 237 9.58 4.97 -15.70
CA SER A 237 10.39 6.14 -15.35
C SER A 237 11.87 5.76 -15.38
N ASP A 238 12.65 6.47 -16.19
CA ASP A 238 14.08 6.23 -16.38
C ASP A 238 14.87 7.53 -16.27
N ALA A 239 16.03 7.50 -15.63
CA ALA A 239 16.98 8.61 -15.65
C ALA A 239 17.42 8.94 -17.09
N PHE A 240 17.54 10.23 -17.40
CA PHE A 240 17.96 10.71 -18.72
C PHE A 240 18.84 11.97 -18.60
N GLY A 241 20.11 11.77 -18.22
CA GLY A 241 21.03 12.86 -17.90
C GLY A 241 20.47 13.71 -16.75
N ASP A 242 20.36 15.02 -16.95
CA ASP A 242 19.81 15.98 -15.98
C ASP A 242 18.27 16.03 -15.96
N ARG A 243 17.60 15.04 -16.57
CA ARG A 243 16.14 14.97 -16.74
C ARG A 243 15.62 13.56 -16.44
N GLN A 244 14.29 13.45 -16.32
CA GLN A 244 13.60 12.16 -16.17
C GLN A 244 12.84 11.84 -17.46
N LYS A 245 13.08 10.65 -18.04
CA LYS A 245 12.30 10.16 -19.17
C LYS A 245 11.13 9.31 -18.68
N ILE A 246 9.92 9.68 -19.09
CA ILE A 246 8.68 8.96 -18.79
C ILE A 246 8.18 8.31 -20.08
N VAL A 247 8.17 6.98 -20.11
CA VAL A 247 7.71 6.20 -21.27
C VAL A 247 6.31 5.68 -20.97
N VAL A 248 5.32 6.03 -21.79
CA VAL A 248 3.92 5.62 -21.61
C VAL A 248 3.42 4.84 -22.82
N LYS A 249 2.90 3.64 -22.57
CA LYS A 249 2.44 2.72 -23.62
C LYS A 249 1.09 2.11 -23.28
N GLY A 250 0.42 1.59 -24.31
CA GLY A 250 -0.79 0.80 -24.20
C GLY A 250 -2.05 1.58 -24.59
N GLN A 251 -3.18 1.31 -23.95
CA GLN A 251 -4.47 1.92 -24.27
C GLN A 251 -5.24 2.35 -23.02
N VAL A 252 -5.79 3.56 -23.05
CA VAL A 252 -6.73 4.06 -22.04
C VAL A 252 -8.17 4.05 -22.58
N PRO A 253 -9.16 3.57 -21.83
CA PRO A 253 -10.55 3.60 -22.27
C PRO A 253 -11.12 5.01 -22.37
N ASP A 254 -12.00 5.24 -23.34
CA ASP A 254 -12.66 6.55 -23.53
C ASP A 254 -13.52 6.96 -22.33
N GLU A 255 -14.22 6.00 -21.70
CA GLU A 255 -15.20 6.28 -20.64
C GLU A 255 -14.65 6.12 -19.21
N ARG A 256 -13.37 5.74 -19.02
CA ARG A 256 -12.82 5.41 -17.68
C ARG A 256 -12.00 6.52 -17.01
N GLY A 257 -12.12 7.77 -17.46
CA GLY A 257 -11.41 8.90 -16.86
C GLY A 257 -9.89 8.73 -16.87
N ALA A 258 -9.17 9.50 -16.04
CA ALA A 258 -7.72 9.40 -15.94
C ALA A 258 -7.28 8.14 -15.17
N VAL A 259 -6.22 7.50 -15.66
CA VAL A 259 -5.35 6.59 -14.90
C VAL A 259 -4.26 7.46 -14.29
N SER A 260 -3.89 7.23 -13.03
CA SER A 260 -2.68 7.83 -12.48
C SER A 260 -1.74 6.77 -11.93
N VAL A 261 -0.45 6.94 -12.17
CA VAL A 261 0.61 6.04 -11.71
C VAL A 261 1.69 6.89 -11.06
N TRP A 262 2.18 6.46 -9.90
CA TRP A 262 3.24 7.15 -9.19
C TRP A 262 4.59 6.49 -9.46
N LYS A 263 5.58 7.30 -9.84
CA LYS A 263 6.91 6.85 -10.22
C LYS A 263 8.00 7.58 -9.45
N LYS A 264 9.09 6.87 -9.14
CA LYS A 264 10.27 7.48 -8.53
C LYS A 264 10.94 8.46 -9.48
N ILE A 265 11.65 9.41 -8.89
CA ILE A 265 12.52 10.37 -9.55
C ILE A 265 13.96 10.08 -9.17
N ASP A 266 14.84 9.93 -10.16
CA ASP A 266 16.24 9.54 -9.92
C ASP A 266 17.12 10.73 -9.48
N SER A 267 16.77 11.96 -9.86
CA SER A 267 17.46 13.19 -9.45
C SER A 267 16.55 14.16 -8.67
N PRO A 268 16.39 13.95 -7.34
CA PRO A 268 15.63 14.83 -6.47
C PRO A 268 15.95 16.33 -6.57
N PRO A 269 17.22 16.79 -6.54
CA PRO A 269 17.51 18.22 -6.56
C PRO A 269 17.14 18.88 -7.89
N LEU A 270 17.32 18.20 -9.02
CA LEU A 270 16.98 18.74 -10.33
C LEU A 270 15.46 18.76 -10.55
N TYR A 271 14.74 17.77 -10.04
CA TYR A 271 13.28 17.77 -10.03
C TYR A 271 12.72 18.94 -9.20
N PHE A 272 13.23 19.14 -7.98
CA PHE A 272 12.85 20.27 -7.14
C PHE A 272 13.10 21.60 -7.86
N GLY A 273 14.33 21.81 -8.35
CA GLY A 273 14.71 23.07 -9.00
C GLY A 273 13.94 23.31 -10.31
N GLY A 274 13.68 22.25 -11.08
CA GLY A 274 12.87 22.30 -12.31
C GLY A 274 11.43 22.70 -12.04
N THR A 275 10.81 22.15 -11.00
CA THR A 275 9.46 22.55 -10.58
C THR A 275 9.46 23.96 -9.97
N LEU A 276 10.43 24.31 -9.13
CA LEU A 276 10.58 25.67 -8.58
C LEU A 276 10.66 26.71 -9.71
N LYS A 277 11.46 26.44 -10.75
CA LYS A 277 11.56 27.30 -11.93
C LYS A 277 10.19 27.54 -12.56
N GLN A 278 9.42 26.48 -12.80
CA GLN A 278 8.08 26.60 -13.39
C GLN A 278 7.12 27.41 -12.49
N LEU A 279 7.14 27.17 -11.18
CA LEU A 279 6.28 27.88 -10.24
C LEU A 279 6.67 29.35 -10.05
N LEU A 280 7.95 29.70 -10.16
CA LEU A 280 8.40 31.09 -10.17
C LEU A 280 7.92 31.82 -11.42
N VAL A 281 8.07 31.18 -12.60
CA VAL A 281 7.61 31.74 -13.89
C VAL A 281 6.10 31.95 -13.89
N SER A 282 5.32 30.97 -13.41
CA SER A 282 3.86 31.08 -13.34
C SER A 282 3.38 32.19 -12.38
N ARG A 283 4.22 32.59 -11.41
CA ARG A 283 3.98 33.72 -10.50
C ARG A 283 4.54 35.06 -11.00
N GLY A 284 5.09 35.09 -12.22
CA GLY A 284 5.60 36.33 -12.84
C GLY A 284 7.05 36.68 -12.48
N VAL A 285 7.77 35.82 -11.75
CA VAL A 285 9.23 35.96 -11.56
C VAL A 285 9.93 35.48 -12.83
N LYS A 286 10.75 36.34 -13.44
CA LYS A 286 11.47 35.98 -14.67
C LYS A 286 12.61 35.02 -14.34
N VAL A 287 12.65 33.85 -14.96
CA VAL A 287 13.78 32.90 -14.83
C VAL A 287 14.41 32.65 -16.20
N LYS A 288 15.64 33.14 -16.42
CA LYS A 288 16.28 33.15 -17.75
C LYS A 288 17.17 31.93 -18.02
N GLY A 289 17.87 31.46 -17.01
CA GLY A 289 18.90 30.43 -17.11
C GLY A 289 18.43 29.04 -16.72
N LYS A 290 19.38 28.23 -16.24
CA LYS A 290 19.18 26.79 -16.01
C LYS A 290 19.12 26.47 -14.52
N VAL A 291 18.52 25.32 -14.24
CA VAL A 291 18.60 24.65 -12.95
C VAL A 291 19.83 23.76 -12.97
N LYS A 292 20.65 23.82 -11.92
CA LYS A 292 21.83 22.96 -11.77
C LYS A 292 22.02 22.60 -10.30
N GLN A 293 22.65 21.45 -10.06
CA GLN A 293 23.12 21.09 -8.72
C GLN A 293 24.45 21.80 -8.44
N GLY A 294 24.66 22.28 -7.22
CA GLY A 294 25.91 22.95 -6.83
C GLY A 294 25.90 23.44 -5.39
N LEU A 295 27.06 23.81 -4.87
CA LEU A 295 27.20 24.28 -3.49
C LEU A 295 26.77 25.75 -3.34
N THR A 296 26.17 26.07 -2.20
CA THR A 296 25.86 27.44 -1.78
C THR A 296 27.13 28.12 -1.25
N PRO A 297 27.56 29.27 -1.80
CA PRO A 297 28.69 30.02 -1.27
C PRO A 297 28.47 30.47 0.17
N SER A 298 29.53 30.51 0.98
CA SER A 298 29.47 30.97 2.39
C SER A 298 29.03 32.44 2.55
N ARG A 299 29.23 33.26 1.50
CA ARG A 299 28.79 34.66 1.48
C ARG A 299 27.34 34.85 1.03
N ALA A 300 26.62 33.79 0.64
CA ALA A 300 25.19 33.87 0.35
C ALA A 300 24.40 34.23 1.61
N ARG A 301 23.27 34.90 1.44
CA ARG A 301 22.37 35.32 2.53
C ARG A 301 20.97 34.84 2.25
N ALA A 302 20.29 34.32 3.28
CA ALA A 302 18.93 33.84 3.17
C ALA A 302 17.98 35.02 2.91
N VAL A 303 17.19 34.88 1.85
CA VAL A 303 16.01 35.72 1.58
C VAL A 303 14.81 35.15 2.32
N TYR A 304 14.72 33.83 2.39
CA TYR A 304 13.63 33.12 3.03
C TYR A 304 14.10 31.75 3.54
N VAL A 305 13.55 31.30 4.67
CA VAL A 305 13.77 29.96 5.22
C VAL A 305 12.42 29.32 5.43
N SER A 306 12.15 28.23 4.71
CA SER A 306 10.96 27.43 4.93
C SER A 306 11.20 26.42 6.05
N GLN A 307 10.30 26.38 7.02
CA GLN A 307 10.28 25.36 8.07
C GLN A 307 9.17 24.34 7.82
N SER A 308 9.47 23.05 8.03
CA SER A 308 8.47 21.98 7.98
C SER A 308 7.45 22.10 9.11
N ASP A 309 6.38 21.30 9.05
CA ASP A 309 5.61 20.93 10.24
C ASP A 309 6.54 20.35 11.32
N THR A 310 6.12 20.36 12.58
CA THR A 310 6.84 19.69 13.68
C THR A 310 6.99 18.20 13.43
N PHE A 311 8.04 17.61 14.00
CA PHE A 311 8.38 16.21 13.81
C PHE A 311 7.25 15.26 14.23
N ASP A 312 6.40 15.59 15.21
CA ASP A 312 5.23 14.77 15.56
C ASP A 312 4.27 14.54 14.38
N ILE A 313 4.11 15.53 13.49
CA ILE A 313 3.30 15.42 12.27
C ILE A 313 4.03 14.55 11.22
N VAL A 314 5.34 14.75 11.07
CA VAL A 314 6.17 13.93 10.17
C VAL A 314 6.16 12.46 10.60
N LEU A 315 6.27 12.22 11.91
CA LEU A 315 6.20 10.93 12.57
C LEU A 315 4.86 10.23 12.31
N LYS A 316 3.74 10.94 12.44
CA LYS A 316 2.40 10.42 12.09
C LYS A 316 2.34 10.01 10.62
N ARG A 317 2.86 10.84 9.70
CA ARG A 317 2.88 10.51 8.26
C ARG A 317 3.76 9.28 7.99
N LEU A 318 4.93 9.20 8.62
CA LEU A 318 5.82 8.04 8.53
C LEU A 318 5.11 6.75 8.96
N ASN A 319 4.57 6.71 10.17
CA ASN A 319 4.07 5.47 10.76
C ASN A 319 2.70 5.05 10.22
N LYS A 320 1.77 6.00 10.02
CA LYS A 320 0.43 5.70 9.47
C LYS A 320 0.46 5.32 7.99
N LEU A 321 1.29 5.99 7.19
CA LEU A 321 1.40 5.70 5.74
C LEU A 321 2.53 4.72 5.42
N SER A 322 3.33 4.33 6.41
CA SER A 322 4.48 3.44 6.24
C SER A 322 5.51 3.96 5.22
N SER A 323 5.77 5.27 5.21
CA SER A 323 6.61 5.90 4.18
C SER A 323 8.08 5.45 4.30
N ASN A 324 8.57 4.72 3.30
CA ASN A 324 9.98 4.33 3.21
C ASN A 324 10.87 5.56 3.11
N PHE A 325 10.52 6.46 2.19
CA PHE A 325 11.25 7.70 1.95
C PHE A 325 11.53 8.52 3.22
N VAL A 326 10.50 8.70 4.05
CA VAL A 326 10.64 9.46 5.31
C VAL A 326 11.56 8.72 6.29
N ALA A 327 11.49 7.40 6.38
CA ALA A 327 12.34 6.62 7.28
C ALA A 327 13.84 6.75 6.93
N GLU A 328 14.16 6.69 5.64
CA GLU A 328 15.53 6.78 5.15
C GLU A 328 16.07 8.20 5.23
N THR A 329 15.22 9.19 4.96
CA THR A 329 15.54 10.60 5.17
C THR A 329 15.84 10.89 6.64
N LEU A 330 15.08 10.30 7.57
CA LEU A 330 15.32 10.44 9.01
C LEU A 330 16.68 9.88 9.44
N LEU A 331 17.10 8.73 8.92
CA LEU A 331 18.45 8.21 9.20
C LEU A 331 19.52 9.23 8.83
N LYS A 332 19.47 9.76 7.61
CA LYS A 332 20.44 10.76 7.18
C LYS A 332 20.33 12.08 7.96
N THR A 333 19.12 12.46 8.35
CA THR A 333 18.87 13.63 9.20
C THR A 333 19.59 13.47 10.53
N MET A 334 19.33 12.38 11.26
CA MET A 334 20.01 12.08 12.52
C MET A 334 21.53 12.02 12.34
N GLY A 335 22.01 11.42 11.24
CA GLY A 335 23.43 11.37 10.92
C GLY A 335 24.04 12.76 10.71
N ALA A 336 23.35 13.68 10.03
CA ALA A 336 23.83 15.04 9.83
C ALA A 336 23.81 15.85 11.13
N GLU A 337 22.71 15.79 11.89
CA GLU A 337 22.51 16.57 13.12
C GLU A 337 23.44 16.12 14.25
N LEU A 338 23.60 14.81 14.44
CA LEU A 338 24.30 14.25 15.61
C LEU A 338 25.72 13.74 15.32
N ARG A 339 26.08 13.55 14.05
CA ARG A 339 27.43 13.12 13.62
C ARG A 339 28.06 14.08 12.60
N GLY A 340 27.44 15.22 12.35
CA GLY A 340 27.89 16.26 11.43
C GLY A 340 27.57 15.96 9.96
N ALA A 341 27.34 17.02 9.18
CA ALA A 341 27.12 16.94 7.74
C ALA A 341 28.40 16.54 6.98
N PRO A 342 28.29 15.85 5.82
CA PRO A 342 27.05 15.32 5.25
C PRO A 342 26.50 14.14 6.07
N GLY A 343 25.18 14.09 6.20
CA GLY A 343 24.47 12.94 6.76
C GLY A 343 24.51 11.73 5.83
N SER A 344 24.74 10.56 6.38
CA SER A 344 24.84 9.28 5.65
C SER A 344 24.01 8.19 6.33
N PHE A 345 23.69 7.12 5.60
CA PHE A 345 22.98 5.97 6.17
C PHE A 345 23.78 5.34 7.32
N ALA A 346 25.10 5.19 7.16
CA ALA A 346 25.97 4.65 8.20
C ALA A 346 25.97 5.50 9.48
N LYS A 347 26.04 6.84 9.36
CA LYS A 347 25.95 7.75 10.51
C LYS A 347 24.57 7.66 11.18
N GLY A 348 23.50 7.59 10.39
CA GLY A 348 22.14 7.43 10.91
C GLY A 348 21.94 6.11 11.65
N ILE A 349 22.45 5.01 11.11
CA ILE A 349 22.40 3.69 11.76
C ILE A 349 23.19 3.73 13.08
N ASP A 350 24.38 4.32 13.13
CA ASP A 350 25.14 4.43 14.38
C ASP A 350 24.36 5.16 15.48
N VAL A 351 23.62 6.22 15.15
CA VAL A 351 22.71 6.90 16.11
C VAL A 351 21.63 5.94 16.61
N VAL A 352 21.00 5.16 15.71
CA VAL A 352 19.98 4.18 16.08
C VAL A 352 20.57 3.07 16.97
N GLU A 353 21.76 2.57 16.65
CA GLU A 353 22.42 1.54 17.43
C GLU A 353 22.84 2.04 18.82
N GLU A 354 23.31 3.29 18.93
CA GLU A 354 23.55 3.93 20.23
C GLU A 354 22.28 4.02 21.07
N PHE A 355 21.16 4.46 20.47
CA PHE A 355 19.86 4.51 21.15
C PHE A 355 19.39 3.13 21.62
N LEU A 356 19.46 2.12 20.75
CA LEU A 356 19.07 0.76 21.11
C LEU A 356 19.88 0.21 22.27
N GLU A 357 21.20 0.41 22.25
CA GLU A 357 22.10 -0.09 23.30
C GLU A 357 21.93 0.67 24.62
N ARG A 358 21.92 2.00 24.57
CA ARG A 358 21.95 2.85 25.78
C ARG A 358 20.60 3.06 26.43
N ASP A 359 19.56 3.32 25.63
CA ASP A 359 18.24 3.68 26.14
C ASP A 359 17.33 2.44 26.27
N VAL A 360 17.34 1.57 25.26
CA VAL A 360 16.41 0.43 25.16
C VAL A 360 17.02 -0.86 25.74
N ALA A 361 18.33 -0.89 26.01
CA ALA A 361 19.07 -2.06 26.45
C ALA A 361 18.96 -3.26 25.48
N ILE A 362 19.13 -3.00 24.18
CA ILE A 362 19.27 -4.00 23.12
C ILE A 362 20.71 -3.94 22.60
N PRO A 363 21.59 -4.91 22.95
CA PRO A 363 23.01 -4.82 22.62
C PRO A 363 23.29 -4.87 21.12
N ARG A 364 24.33 -4.14 20.68
CA ARG A 364 24.85 -4.23 19.31
C ARG A 364 25.23 -5.67 18.97
N GLY A 365 25.00 -6.07 17.71
CA GLY A 365 25.26 -7.42 17.23
C GLY A 365 24.18 -8.46 17.57
N THR A 366 23.17 -8.11 18.39
CA THR A 366 22.02 -8.98 18.65
C THR A 366 20.89 -8.81 17.64
N TYR A 367 21.01 -7.88 16.70
CA TYR A 367 20.08 -7.59 15.60
C TYR A 367 20.89 -7.19 14.36
N VAL A 368 20.23 -7.07 13.21
CA VAL A 368 20.82 -6.54 11.98
C VAL A 368 19.95 -5.39 11.48
N MET A 369 20.51 -4.19 11.38
CA MET A 369 19.87 -3.04 10.76
C MET A 369 20.75 -2.51 9.63
N LYS A 370 20.21 -2.50 8.41
CA LYS A 370 20.88 -2.03 7.20
C LYS A 370 20.19 -0.83 6.56
N ASN A 371 18.89 -0.66 6.79
CA ASN A 371 18.13 0.50 6.33
C ASN A 371 17.03 0.87 7.34
N GLY A 372 16.48 2.07 7.22
CA GLY A 372 15.53 2.63 8.20
C GLY A 372 14.08 2.23 7.94
N SER A 373 13.77 1.84 6.71
CA SER A 373 12.41 1.53 6.26
C SER A 373 12.02 0.08 6.50
N GLY A 374 12.98 -0.85 6.55
CA GLY A 374 12.68 -2.27 6.55
C GLY A 374 12.23 -2.80 5.19
N LEU A 375 12.55 -2.11 4.10
CA LEU A 375 12.35 -2.62 2.75
C LEU A 375 13.40 -3.70 2.43
N ASN A 376 12.98 -4.69 1.64
CA ASN A 376 13.78 -5.82 1.16
C ASN A 376 14.36 -6.70 2.27
N ASP A 377 15.14 -7.71 1.90
CA ASP A 377 15.70 -8.66 2.84
C ASP A 377 17.04 -8.18 3.40
N ALA A 378 16.99 -7.20 4.30
CA ALA A 378 18.20 -6.53 4.80
C ALA A 378 18.27 -6.41 6.34
N ASN A 379 17.14 -6.51 7.04
CA ASN A 379 17.07 -6.27 8.49
C ASN A 379 16.64 -7.54 9.25
N ARG A 380 17.11 -7.71 10.48
CA ARG A 380 16.76 -8.81 11.39
C ARG A 380 16.56 -8.30 12.81
N PHE A 381 15.39 -8.57 13.37
CA PHE A 381 15.04 -8.28 14.76
C PHE A 381 14.23 -9.44 15.32
N SER A 382 14.29 -9.64 16.63
CA SER A 382 13.41 -10.57 17.34
C SER A 382 12.13 -9.88 17.82
N THR A 383 11.06 -10.64 18.07
CA THR A 383 9.83 -10.05 18.62
C THR A 383 9.99 -9.60 20.06
N ALA A 384 10.86 -10.24 20.85
CA ALA A 384 11.23 -9.78 22.19
C ALA A 384 11.94 -8.41 22.15
N GLN A 385 12.83 -8.18 21.19
CA GLN A 385 13.50 -6.89 20.99
C GLN A 385 12.50 -5.79 20.61
N MET A 386 11.61 -6.07 19.65
CA MET A 386 10.59 -5.10 19.23
C MET A 386 9.61 -4.76 20.36
N ASP A 387 9.20 -5.76 21.15
CA ASP A 387 8.31 -5.52 22.30
C ASP A 387 9.01 -4.74 23.42
N ARG A 388 10.31 -5.00 23.67
CA ARG A 388 11.12 -4.19 24.59
C ARG A 388 11.17 -2.72 24.17
N LEU A 389 11.38 -2.44 22.87
CA LEU A 389 11.33 -1.09 22.34
C LEU A 389 9.97 -0.43 22.57
N LEU A 390 8.86 -1.14 22.30
CA LEU A 390 7.51 -0.63 22.51
C LEU A 390 7.29 -0.28 23.99
N ARG A 391 7.65 -1.16 24.93
CA ARG A 391 7.53 -0.85 26.36
C ARG A 391 8.34 0.37 26.76
N HIS A 392 9.60 0.45 26.31
CA HIS A 392 10.44 1.62 26.57
C HIS A 392 9.78 2.93 26.11
N MET A 393 9.21 2.94 24.91
CA MET A 393 8.51 4.12 24.38
C MET A 393 7.20 4.43 25.11
N TYR A 394 6.48 3.41 25.58
CA TYR A 394 5.24 3.58 26.35
C TYR A 394 5.50 4.18 27.73
N GLU A 395 6.54 3.74 28.42
CA GLU A 395 6.92 4.19 29.76
C GLU A 395 7.50 5.62 29.75
N ARG A 396 7.96 6.11 28.60
CA ARG A 396 8.54 7.44 28.44
C ARG A 396 7.48 8.52 28.25
N PHE A 397 6.80 8.89 29.34
CA PHE A 397 5.68 9.85 29.35
C PHE A 397 5.87 11.11 28.48
N PRO A 398 7.04 11.79 28.44
CA PRO A 398 7.21 12.99 27.60
C PRO A 398 7.14 12.76 26.08
N LEU A 399 7.29 11.52 25.61
CA LEU A 399 7.28 11.16 24.18
C LEU A 399 6.20 10.13 23.82
N ALA A 400 5.65 9.44 24.83
CA ALA A 400 4.68 8.38 24.65
C ALA A 400 3.41 8.87 23.90
N PRO A 401 2.81 10.03 24.18
CA PRO A 401 1.63 10.51 23.46
C PRO A 401 1.86 10.68 21.95
N GLU A 402 2.97 11.30 21.57
CA GLU A 402 3.35 11.55 20.18
C GLU A 402 3.60 10.22 19.47
N TYR A 403 4.38 9.32 20.10
CA TYR A 403 4.65 7.99 19.57
C TYR A 403 3.37 7.18 19.38
N LEU A 404 2.52 7.07 20.41
CA LEU A 404 1.24 6.34 20.35
C LEU A 404 0.27 6.93 19.33
N SER A 405 0.26 8.25 19.16
CA SER A 405 -0.60 8.93 18.18
C SER A 405 -0.17 8.65 16.73
N SER A 406 1.11 8.33 16.52
CA SER A 406 1.68 8.05 15.20
C SER A 406 1.33 6.68 14.64
N LEU A 407 0.98 5.71 15.50
CA LEU A 407 0.65 4.35 15.07
C LEU A 407 -0.73 4.27 14.39
N GLY A 408 -0.91 3.31 13.49
CA GLY A 408 -2.20 3.06 12.85
C GLY A 408 -3.22 2.54 13.85
N ILE A 409 -4.48 2.94 13.72
CA ILE A 409 -5.58 2.56 14.60
C ILE A 409 -6.46 1.52 13.88
N ALA A 410 -6.60 0.35 14.49
CA ALA A 410 -7.43 -0.75 13.98
C ALA A 410 -8.84 -0.28 13.59
N GLY A 411 -9.24 -0.56 12.34
CA GLY A 411 -10.55 -0.21 11.78
C GLY A 411 -10.80 1.29 11.51
N LYS A 412 -9.81 2.16 11.77
CA LYS A 412 -10.00 3.63 11.72
C LYS A 412 -9.05 4.34 10.76
N ASP A 413 -7.74 4.09 10.80
CA ASP A 413 -6.78 4.85 10.01
C ASP A 413 -5.51 4.07 9.63
N GLY A 414 -4.64 4.73 8.84
CA GLY A 414 -3.38 4.19 8.37
C GLY A 414 -3.52 2.85 7.65
N THR A 415 -2.48 2.02 7.75
CA THR A 415 -2.46 0.66 7.17
C THR A 415 -3.41 -0.34 7.87
N LEU A 416 -4.07 0.06 8.97
CA LEU A 416 -5.01 -0.77 9.72
C LEU A 416 -6.49 -0.39 9.50
N LYS A 417 -6.76 0.63 8.69
CA LYS A 417 -8.09 1.18 8.45
C LYS A 417 -9.15 0.14 8.06
N TYR A 418 -8.74 -0.92 7.34
CA TYR A 418 -9.63 -2.01 6.87
C TYR A 418 -9.38 -3.36 7.57
N ARG A 419 -8.58 -3.38 8.64
CA ARG A 419 -8.29 -4.59 9.44
C ARG A 419 -9.07 -4.58 10.76
N PHE A 420 -9.22 -5.77 11.36
CA PHE A 420 -9.88 -5.99 12.65
C PHE A 420 -11.38 -5.65 12.73
N ASP A 421 -12.05 -5.46 11.61
CA ASP A 421 -13.47 -5.08 11.62
C ASP A 421 -14.35 -6.14 12.30
N GLY A 422 -15.37 -5.69 13.03
CA GLY A 422 -16.26 -6.56 13.80
C GLY A 422 -15.65 -7.16 15.08
N THR A 423 -14.46 -6.72 15.50
CA THR A 423 -13.80 -7.20 16.72
C THR A 423 -13.61 -6.10 17.76
N ASP A 424 -13.30 -6.50 19.00
CA ASP A 424 -12.97 -5.58 20.09
C ASP A 424 -11.69 -4.76 19.85
N ALA A 425 -10.85 -5.13 18.87
CA ALA A 425 -9.64 -4.39 18.56
C ALA A 425 -9.92 -3.04 17.88
N VAL A 426 -11.08 -2.84 17.25
CA VAL A 426 -11.40 -1.58 16.55
C VAL A 426 -11.33 -0.39 17.50
N GLY A 427 -10.47 0.58 17.18
CA GLY A 427 -10.24 1.76 18.01
C GLY A 427 -9.41 1.53 19.29
N ARG A 428 -9.19 0.28 19.70
CA ARG A 428 -8.42 -0.09 20.90
C ARG A 428 -7.00 -0.57 20.60
N LEU A 429 -6.78 -1.16 19.43
CA LEU A 429 -5.47 -1.60 18.96
C LEU A 429 -4.81 -0.51 18.12
N ARG A 430 -3.56 -0.21 18.45
CA ARG A 430 -2.68 0.72 17.72
C ARG A 430 -1.39 0.02 17.35
N ALA A 431 -1.08 -0.10 16.07
CA ALA A 431 0.10 -0.84 15.63
C ALA A 431 0.70 -0.34 14.33
N LYS A 432 1.96 -0.72 14.11
CA LYS A 432 2.64 -0.63 12.82
C LYS A 432 2.56 -1.99 12.12
N THR A 433 2.26 -1.93 10.83
CA THR A 433 2.27 -3.09 9.93
C THR A 433 3.57 -3.17 9.15
N GLY A 434 3.92 -4.39 8.71
CA GLY A 434 4.91 -4.63 7.67
C GLY A 434 4.48 -5.78 6.78
N THR A 435 4.69 -5.65 5.47
CA THR A 435 4.41 -6.71 4.50
C THR A 435 5.43 -6.59 3.37
N LEU A 436 6.13 -7.69 3.09
CA LEU A 436 6.97 -7.91 1.92
C LEU A 436 6.58 -9.27 1.32
N GLU A 437 7.28 -9.70 0.27
CA GLU A 437 7.15 -11.08 -0.20
C GLU A 437 7.59 -12.07 0.89
N GLY A 438 6.72 -13.03 1.21
CA GLY A 438 6.97 -14.04 2.26
C GLY A 438 7.11 -13.52 3.69
N VAL A 439 6.91 -12.21 3.94
CA VAL A 439 7.11 -11.59 5.26
C VAL A 439 5.91 -10.71 5.64
N SER A 440 5.41 -10.89 6.86
CA SER A 440 4.36 -10.06 7.45
C SER A 440 4.64 -9.79 8.93
N ALA A 441 4.45 -8.56 9.37
CA ALA A 441 4.70 -8.13 10.74
C ALA A 441 3.61 -7.17 11.26
N LEU A 442 3.32 -7.25 12.56
CA LEU A 442 2.38 -6.38 13.27
C LEU A 442 2.86 -6.23 14.71
N SER A 443 3.22 -5.01 15.10
CA SER A 443 3.69 -4.72 16.47
C SER A 443 3.10 -3.41 16.96
N GLY A 444 2.72 -3.35 18.24
CA GLY A 444 2.11 -2.17 18.83
C GLY A 444 1.48 -2.43 20.19
N TYR A 445 0.36 -1.77 20.45
CA TYR A 445 -0.33 -1.77 21.72
C TYR A 445 -1.81 -2.07 21.56
N VAL A 446 -2.43 -2.59 22.61
CA VAL A 446 -3.86 -2.78 22.68
C VAL A 446 -4.36 -2.61 24.11
N GLN A 447 -5.47 -1.90 24.27
CA GLN A 447 -6.26 -1.96 25.49
C GLN A 447 -7.35 -3.01 25.31
N SER A 448 -7.41 -4.01 26.19
CA SER A 448 -8.45 -5.03 26.14
C SER A 448 -9.81 -4.50 26.58
N ALA A 449 -10.88 -5.25 26.30
CA ALA A 449 -12.23 -4.96 26.76
C ALA A 449 -12.33 -4.88 28.30
N GLY A 450 -11.54 -5.68 29.01
CA GLY A 450 -11.39 -5.64 30.47
C GLY A 450 -10.53 -4.48 31.00
N GLY A 451 -9.93 -3.68 30.12
CA GLY A 451 -9.18 -2.47 30.46
C GLY A 451 -7.67 -2.65 30.62
N GLU A 452 -7.18 -3.90 30.69
CA GLU A 452 -5.75 -4.21 30.75
C GLU A 452 -5.05 -3.82 29.45
N LYS A 453 -3.83 -3.29 29.56
CA LYS A 453 -3.05 -2.82 28.42
C LYS A 453 -1.93 -3.79 28.10
N PHE A 454 -1.71 -4.02 26.82
CA PHE A 454 -0.67 -4.93 26.34
C PHE A 454 0.20 -4.25 25.29
N SER A 455 1.49 -4.56 25.32
CA SER A 455 2.37 -4.44 24.15
C SER A 455 2.47 -5.80 23.46
N PHE A 456 2.66 -5.78 22.16
CA PHE A 456 2.85 -7.01 21.39
C PHE A 456 3.73 -6.81 20.16
N SER A 457 4.37 -7.89 19.75
CA SER A 457 5.06 -7.99 18.48
C SER A 457 4.83 -9.36 17.85
N ILE A 458 4.36 -9.38 16.61
CA ILE A 458 4.11 -10.57 15.81
C ILE A 458 4.88 -10.43 14.49
N MET A 459 5.70 -11.43 14.17
CA MET A 459 6.43 -11.52 12.90
C MET A 459 6.24 -12.91 12.31
N VAL A 460 5.91 -12.97 11.02
CA VAL A 460 5.76 -14.20 10.26
C VAL A 460 6.63 -14.08 9.02
N ASN A 461 7.54 -15.02 8.82
CA ASN A 461 8.48 -15.09 7.71
C ASN A 461 8.33 -16.42 6.97
N ASP A 462 8.87 -16.45 5.76
CA ASP A 462 9.05 -17.65 4.93
C ASP A 462 7.74 -18.41 4.67
N TYR A 463 6.60 -17.70 4.65
CA TYR A 463 5.34 -18.30 4.25
C TYR A 463 5.24 -18.38 2.72
N ALA A 464 4.80 -19.54 2.23
CA ALA A 464 4.50 -19.71 0.81
C ALA A 464 3.15 -19.08 0.44
N GLY A 465 3.09 -18.44 -0.72
CA GLY A 465 1.84 -17.94 -1.29
C GLY A 465 1.34 -16.63 -0.66
N ARG A 466 0.03 -16.56 -0.41
CA ARG A 466 -0.70 -15.31 -0.18
C ARG A 466 -0.46 -14.76 1.24
N ALA A 467 -0.23 -13.45 1.37
CA ALA A 467 -0.12 -12.80 2.68
C ALA A 467 -1.46 -12.74 3.45
N GLY A 468 -2.60 -12.71 2.75
CA GLY A 468 -3.94 -12.55 3.34
C GLY A 468 -4.25 -13.54 4.48
N PRO A 469 -4.13 -14.86 4.29
CA PRO A 469 -4.34 -15.84 5.36
C PRO A 469 -3.42 -15.68 6.57
N VAL A 470 -2.16 -15.29 6.35
CA VAL A 470 -1.20 -15.00 7.42
C VAL A 470 -1.61 -13.75 8.20
N VAL A 471 -1.92 -12.66 7.48
CA VAL A 471 -2.43 -11.41 8.05
C VAL A 471 -3.71 -11.65 8.86
N ALA A 472 -4.63 -12.49 8.38
CA ALA A 472 -5.85 -12.87 9.11
C ALA A 472 -5.54 -13.68 10.39
N GLY A 473 -4.48 -14.50 10.39
CA GLY A 473 -3.94 -15.14 11.59
C GLY A 473 -3.42 -14.13 12.60
N MET A 474 -2.64 -13.14 12.13
CA MET A 474 -2.12 -12.06 12.98
C MET A 474 -3.23 -11.16 13.53
N ASP A 475 -4.26 -10.89 12.72
CA ASP A 475 -5.46 -10.15 13.16
C ASP A 475 -6.22 -10.93 14.23
N ALA A 476 -6.31 -12.26 14.11
CA ALA A 476 -6.92 -13.09 15.14
C ALA A 476 -6.12 -13.08 16.46
N LEU A 477 -4.79 -13.09 16.41
CA LEU A 477 -3.95 -12.90 17.59
C LEU A 477 -4.23 -11.55 18.27
N GLY A 478 -4.22 -10.45 17.50
CA GLY A 478 -4.50 -9.11 18.05
C GLY A 478 -5.93 -8.94 18.58
N ALA A 479 -6.92 -9.53 17.92
CA ALA A 479 -8.32 -9.52 18.35
C ALA A 479 -8.55 -10.35 19.62
N ALA A 480 -7.84 -11.49 19.77
CA ALA A 480 -7.88 -12.29 20.99
C ALA A 480 -7.44 -11.46 22.20
N VAL A 481 -6.31 -10.75 22.08
CA VAL A 481 -5.81 -9.87 23.15
C VAL A 481 -6.82 -8.76 23.45
N ALA A 482 -7.36 -8.11 22.40
CA ALA A 482 -8.36 -7.05 22.57
C ALA A 482 -9.65 -7.51 23.27
N ALA A 483 -10.06 -8.76 23.07
CA ALA A 483 -11.27 -9.32 23.65
C ALA A 483 -11.09 -9.87 25.08
N THR A 484 -9.89 -9.80 25.65
CA THR A 484 -9.66 -10.20 27.05
C THR A 484 -10.55 -9.36 27.98
N GLY A 485 -11.28 -10.02 28.89
CA GLY A 485 -12.26 -9.38 29.78
C GLY A 485 -13.58 -8.98 29.10
N SER A 486 -13.82 -9.34 27.83
CA SER A 486 -15.15 -9.19 27.21
C SER A 486 -16.10 -10.31 27.66
N THR A 487 -17.41 -10.06 27.60
CA THR A 487 -18.44 -11.05 27.95
C THR A 487 -18.39 -12.32 27.09
N LEU A 488 -17.87 -12.21 25.87
CA LEU A 488 -17.73 -13.33 24.91
C LEU A 488 -16.34 -13.99 24.98
N GLY A 489 -15.35 -13.30 25.53
CA GLY A 489 -13.97 -13.75 25.72
C GLY A 489 -13.13 -13.89 24.43
N PRO A 490 -11.81 -14.15 24.56
CA PRO A 490 -10.86 -14.23 23.45
C PRO A 490 -11.18 -15.30 22.39
N GLY A 491 -11.67 -16.47 22.81
CA GLY A 491 -11.96 -17.58 21.90
C GLY A 491 -13.07 -17.25 20.90
N THR A 492 -14.13 -16.58 21.35
CA THR A 492 -15.24 -16.15 20.47
C THR A 492 -14.82 -15.05 19.51
N ALA A 493 -13.94 -14.12 19.93
CA ALA A 493 -13.39 -13.09 19.05
C ALA A 493 -12.54 -13.69 17.93
N VAL A 494 -11.73 -14.71 18.23
CA VAL A 494 -10.98 -15.49 17.24
C VAL A 494 -11.92 -16.24 16.30
N ALA A 495 -12.98 -16.85 16.83
CA ALA A 495 -13.99 -17.54 16.03
C ALA A 495 -14.72 -16.58 15.09
N ALA A 496 -15.07 -15.37 15.52
CA ALA A 496 -15.72 -14.35 14.68
C ALA A 496 -14.88 -13.93 13.46
N LEU A 497 -13.55 -13.92 13.60
CA LEU A 497 -12.62 -13.71 12.47
C LEU A 497 -12.43 -14.95 11.59
N SER A 498 -12.80 -16.14 12.08
CA SER A 498 -12.73 -17.42 11.37
C SER A 498 -14.04 -17.75 10.63
N ASP A 499 -15.17 -17.35 11.20
CA ASP A 499 -16.54 -17.66 10.75
C ASP A 499 -17.03 -16.82 9.55
N GLY A 500 -16.17 -15.98 8.97
CA GLY A 500 -16.41 -15.38 7.65
C GLY A 500 -16.56 -16.41 6.51
N THR A 501 -16.29 -17.69 6.79
CA THR A 501 -16.46 -18.85 5.90
C THR A 501 -17.76 -19.63 6.11
N LYS A 502 -18.58 -19.33 7.12
CA LYS A 502 -19.95 -19.89 7.16
C LYS A 502 -20.83 -19.10 6.21
N ALA A 503 -20.96 -19.64 5.00
CA ALA A 503 -21.95 -19.25 4.02
C ALA A 503 -23.34 -19.14 4.68
N VAL A 504 -23.81 -17.91 4.89
CA VAL A 504 -25.25 -17.68 4.81
C VAL A 504 -25.55 -17.80 3.33
N ALA A 505 -25.90 -19.02 2.91
CA ALA A 505 -26.36 -19.30 1.56
C ALA A 505 -27.69 -18.58 1.35
N GLY A 506 -27.64 -17.28 1.06
CA GLY A 506 -28.73 -16.57 0.42
C GLY A 506 -28.96 -17.22 -0.95
N GLY A 507 -30.23 -17.42 -1.32
CA GLY A 507 -30.56 -17.94 -2.65
C GLY A 507 -29.90 -17.12 -3.75
N THR A 508 -29.46 -17.77 -4.83
CA THR A 508 -28.62 -17.19 -5.90
C THR A 508 -29.17 -15.87 -6.47
N GLY A 509 -30.50 -15.68 -6.45
CA GLY A 509 -31.17 -14.45 -6.89
C GLY A 509 -30.94 -13.21 -6.00
N ASP A 510 -30.89 -13.37 -4.68
CA ASP A 510 -30.63 -12.25 -3.76
C ASP A 510 -29.17 -11.78 -3.87
N VAL A 511 -28.25 -12.74 -3.95
CA VAL A 511 -26.82 -12.50 -4.17
C VAL A 511 -26.58 -11.79 -5.51
N ALA A 512 -27.23 -12.24 -6.59
CA ALA A 512 -27.12 -11.60 -7.90
C ALA A 512 -27.61 -10.15 -7.90
N ASN A 513 -28.72 -9.85 -7.20
CA ASN A 513 -29.24 -8.49 -7.08
C ASN A 513 -28.26 -7.57 -6.31
N ARG A 514 -27.73 -8.04 -5.18
CA ARG A 514 -26.74 -7.28 -4.39
C ARG A 514 -25.46 -7.03 -5.19
N ILE A 515 -24.95 -8.06 -5.86
CA ILE A 515 -23.79 -7.95 -6.76
C ILE A 515 -24.07 -6.92 -7.85
N LYS A 516 -25.23 -6.97 -8.51
CA LYS A 516 -25.61 -5.98 -9.52
C LYS A 516 -25.59 -4.55 -8.95
N THR A 517 -26.20 -4.32 -7.79
CA THR A 517 -26.22 -3.00 -7.14
C THR A 517 -24.81 -2.49 -6.86
N TYR A 518 -23.95 -3.31 -6.26
CA TYR A 518 -22.59 -2.88 -5.92
C TYR A 518 -21.70 -2.71 -7.15
N LEU A 519 -21.86 -3.54 -8.18
CA LEU A 519 -21.19 -3.36 -9.47
C LEU A 519 -21.56 -2.02 -10.10
N GLU A 520 -22.84 -1.64 -10.11
CA GLU A 520 -23.27 -0.33 -10.62
C GLU A 520 -22.67 0.83 -9.82
N LEU A 521 -22.65 0.74 -8.48
CA LEU A 521 -21.97 1.74 -7.65
C LEU A 521 -20.47 1.84 -7.92
N GLY A 522 -19.80 0.71 -8.17
CA GLY A 522 -18.38 0.67 -8.53
C GLY A 522 -18.13 1.29 -9.91
N LYS A 523 -19.01 1.05 -10.88
CA LYS A 523 -18.94 1.65 -12.23
C LYS A 523 -19.07 3.16 -12.21
N GLN A 524 -19.80 3.74 -11.25
CA GLN A 524 -19.92 5.20 -11.09
C GLN A 524 -18.59 5.88 -10.73
N ARG A 525 -17.65 5.14 -10.11
CA ARG A 525 -16.30 5.64 -9.79
C ARG A 525 -16.28 6.90 -8.92
N ASP A 526 -17.27 6.99 -8.03
CA ASP A 526 -17.47 8.15 -7.18
C ASP A 526 -16.86 7.91 -5.80
N GLN A 527 -15.92 8.76 -5.38
CA GLN A 527 -15.32 8.68 -4.06
C GLN A 527 -16.33 8.88 -2.93
N ARG A 528 -17.47 9.53 -3.19
CA ARG A 528 -18.58 9.68 -2.22
C ARG A 528 -19.19 8.33 -1.86
N ASN A 529 -19.14 7.34 -2.75
CA ASN A 529 -19.64 5.99 -2.50
C ASN A 529 -18.76 5.21 -1.52
N ILE A 530 -17.50 5.61 -1.30
CA ILE A 530 -16.53 4.85 -0.49
C ILE A 530 -17.04 4.65 0.94
N GLY A 531 -17.67 5.67 1.56
CA GLY A 531 -18.19 5.55 2.92
C GLY A 531 -19.27 4.46 3.03
N PHE A 532 -20.20 4.45 2.07
CA PHE A 532 -21.25 3.44 1.98
C PHE A 532 -20.69 2.06 1.62
N LEU A 533 -19.92 1.95 0.54
CA LEU A 533 -19.33 0.68 0.09
C LEU A 533 -18.47 0.03 1.17
N ARG A 534 -17.77 0.84 1.97
CA ARG A 534 -17.01 0.36 3.12
C ARG A 534 -17.92 -0.20 4.20
N THR A 535 -18.99 0.52 4.53
CA THR A 535 -19.96 0.06 5.54
C THR A 535 -20.64 -1.23 5.09
N ALA A 536 -21.03 -1.31 3.82
CA ALA A 536 -21.59 -2.52 3.21
C ALA A 536 -20.59 -3.68 3.22
N TRP A 537 -19.35 -3.47 2.78
CA TRP A 537 -18.29 -4.49 2.78
C TRP A 537 -17.99 -5.05 4.18
N ARG A 538 -18.08 -4.19 5.21
CA ARG A 538 -17.92 -4.54 6.63
C ARG A 538 -19.07 -5.40 7.16
N SER A 539 -20.31 -5.07 6.80
CA SER A 539 -21.49 -5.83 7.24
C SER A 539 -21.74 -7.11 6.44
N GLU A 540 -21.14 -7.23 5.26
CA GLU A 540 -21.35 -8.34 4.34
C GLU A 540 -20.68 -9.62 4.83
N ARG A 541 -21.40 -10.75 4.72
CA ARG A 541 -20.89 -12.07 5.10
C ARG A 541 -20.70 -13.01 3.91
N ASP A 542 -21.33 -12.73 2.76
CA ASP A 542 -21.17 -13.54 1.56
C ASP A 542 -19.83 -13.24 0.87
N PRO A 543 -18.89 -14.21 0.73
CA PRO A 543 -17.57 -13.97 0.16
C PRO A 543 -17.59 -13.42 -1.28
N ALA A 544 -18.53 -13.87 -2.11
CA ALA A 544 -18.65 -13.40 -3.49
C ALA A 544 -19.14 -11.95 -3.53
N VAL A 545 -20.11 -11.58 -2.69
CA VAL A 545 -20.57 -10.19 -2.60
C VAL A 545 -19.49 -9.28 -2.00
N ARG A 546 -18.71 -9.76 -1.01
CA ARG A 546 -17.55 -9.03 -0.48
C ARG A 546 -16.50 -8.77 -1.54
N ALA A 547 -16.21 -9.75 -2.39
CA ALA A 547 -15.27 -9.58 -3.49
C ALA A 547 -15.73 -8.49 -4.47
N VAL A 548 -17.04 -8.43 -4.77
CA VAL A 548 -17.62 -7.37 -5.63
C VAL A 548 -17.58 -6.00 -4.94
N LEU A 549 -17.93 -5.92 -3.65
CA LEU A 549 -17.81 -4.70 -2.88
C LEU A 549 -16.36 -4.20 -2.80
N ALA A 550 -15.40 -5.11 -2.67
CA ALA A 550 -13.97 -4.80 -2.69
C ALA A 550 -13.52 -4.29 -4.06
N GLU A 551 -14.00 -4.90 -5.14
CA GLU A 551 -13.81 -4.38 -6.49
C GLU A 551 -14.42 -2.99 -6.62
N SER A 552 -15.64 -2.76 -6.16
CA SER A 552 -16.30 -1.45 -6.25
C SER A 552 -15.58 -0.39 -5.43
N LEU A 553 -15.02 -0.74 -4.26
CA LEU A 553 -14.14 0.13 -3.49
C LEU A 553 -12.88 0.50 -4.28
N TYR A 554 -12.20 -0.49 -4.87
CA TYR A 554 -11.05 -0.27 -5.74
C TYR A 554 -11.42 0.61 -6.95
N GLN A 555 -12.53 0.34 -7.63
CA GLN A 555 -12.98 1.11 -8.79
C GLN A 555 -13.36 2.54 -8.41
N SER A 556 -13.91 2.77 -7.21
CA SER A 556 -14.26 4.10 -6.70
C SER A 556 -13.04 4.96 -6.37
N ASN A 557 -11.92 4.35 -5.97
CA ASN A 557 -10.64 5.04 -5.85
C ASN A 557 -9.45 4.07 -6.06
N PRO A 558 -8.98 3.92 -7.32
CA PRO A 558 -7.87 3.03 -7.64
C PRO A 558 -6.52 3.48 -7.04
N HIS A 559 -6.45 4.68 -6.47
CA HIS A 559 -5.26 5.23 -5.82
C HIS A 559 -5.23 4.95 -4.32
N ASP A 560 -6.34 4.49 -3.73
CA ASP A 560 -6.36 4.03 -2.34
C ASP A 560 -5.66 2.67 -2.27
N TYR A 561 -4.41 2.65 -1.79
CA TYR A 561 -3.66 1.42 -1.51
C TYR A 561 -4.52 0.41 -0.74
N LEU A 562 -5.32 0.90 0.20
CA LEU A 562 -6.15 0.05 1.01
C LEU A 562 -7.31 -0.55 0.21
N GLY A 563 -7.86 0.15 -0.78
CA GLY A 563 -8.85 -0.39 -1.71
C GLY A 563 -8.27 -1.53 -2.54
N THR A 564 -7.05 -1.35 -3.04
CA THR A 564 -6.28 -2.43 -3.71
C THR A 564 -6.06 -3.61 -2.78
N ARG A 565 -5.63 -3.37 -1.53
CA ARG A 565 -5.43 -4.43 -0.54
C ARG A 565 -6.72 -5.20 -0.25
N THR A 566 -7.82 -4.50 0.02
CA THR A 566 -9.13 -5.10 0.27
C THR A 566 -9.56 -5.99 -0.89
N LEU A 567 -9.33 -5.56 -2.12
CA LEU A 567 -9.62 -6.36 -3.31
C LEU A 567 -8.75 -7.62 -3.38
N LEU A 568 -7.42 -7.50 -3.19
CA LEU A 568 -6.51 -8.65 -3.19
C LEU A 568 -6.81 -9.67 -2.08
N ASP A 569 -7.28 -9.19 -0.92
CA ASP A 569 -7.65 -10.03 0.22
C ASP A 569 -9.02 -10.70 0.06
N SER A 570 -9.99 -9.98 -0.52
CA SER A 570 -11.36 -10.49 -0.67
C SER A 570 -11.53 -11.43 -1.88
N TYR A 571 -10.61 -11.39 -2.85
CA TYR A 571 -10.73 -12.15 -4.08
C TYR A 571 -9.97 -13.49 -4.02
N SER A 572 -10.73 -14.60 -3.93
CA SER A 572 -10.21 -15.97 -3.93
C SER A 572 -10.46 -16.63 -5.29
N ALA A 573 -9.59 -17.55 -5.71
CA ALA A 573 -9.79 -18.35 -6.92
C ALA A 573 -10.68 -19.59 -6.67
N GLY A 574 -11.17 -19.76 -5.43
CA GLY A 574 -12.00 -20.89 -5.02
C GLY A 574 -13.45 -20.79 -5.50
N ASP A 575 -14.20 -21.88 -5.31
CA ASP A 575 -15.59 -21.96 -5.75
C ASP A 575 -16.52 -21.01 -4.98
N ASP A 576 -16.16 -20.69 -3.73
CA ASP A 576 -16.90 -19.79 -2.84
C ASP A 576 -16.94 -18.33 -3.31
N VAL A 577 -15.89 -17.89 -4.02
CA VAL A 577 -15.78 -16.55 -4.61
C VAL A 577 -15.81 -16.64 -6.13
N TYR A 578 -14.71 -17.05 -6.78
CA TYR A 578 -14.59 -17.03 -8.22
C TYR A 578 -15.61 -17.94 -8.93
N GLY A 579 -15.84 -19.15 -8.42
CA GLY A 579 -16.84 -20.06 -8.97
C GLY A 579 -18.25 -19.47 -8.98
N ARG A 580 -18.68 -18.90 -7.84
CA ARG A 580 -19.98 -18.21 -7.73
C ARG A 580 -20.05 -16.95 -8.57
N LEU A 581 -18.98 -16.15 -8.63
CA LEU A 581 -18.95 -14.95 -9.46
C LEU A 581 -19.09 -15.28 -10.95
N ARG A 582 -18.55 -16.40 -11.44
CA ARG A 582 -18.78 -16.88 -12.81
C ARG A 582 -20.25 -17.21 -13.09
N GLN A 583 -20.90 -17.91 -12.16
CA GLN A 583 -22.34 -18.23 -12.29
C GLN A 583 -23.20 -16.95 -12.32
N VAL A 584 -22.89 -15.99 -11.44
CA VAL A 584 -23.57 -14.69 -11.40
C VAL A 584 -23.29 -13.88 -12.66
N ALA A 585 -22.06 -13.90 -13.18
CA ALA A 585 -21.66 -13.23 -14.41
C ALA A 585 -22.48 -13.70 -15.61
N HIS A 586 -22.67 -15.02 -15.75
CA HIS A 586 -23.57 -15.60 -16.76
C HIS A 586 -25.02 -15.12 -16.59
N THR A 587 -25.52 -15.11 -15.36
CA THR A 587 -26.91 -14.69 -15.06
C THR A 587 -27.14 -13.21 -15.41
N LEU A 588 -26.14 -12.36 -15.16
CA LEU A 588 -26.20 -10.91 -15.38
C LEU A 588 -25.70 -10.49 -16.78
N SER A 589 -25.19 -11.43 -17.59
CA SER A 589 -24.53 -11.17 -18.88
C SER A 589 -23.42 -10.11 -18.80
N VAL A 590 -22.56 -10.23 -17.78
CA VAL A 590 -21.40 -9.36 -17.55
C VAL A 590 -20.10 -10.17 -17.53
N GLY A 591 -18.94 -9.51 -17.66
CA GLY A 591 -17.64 -10.16 -17.40
C GLY A 591 -17.52 -10.53 -15.93
N VAL A 592 -16.64 -11.48 -15.60
CA VAL A 592 -16.55 -12.01 -14.23
C VAL A 592 -16.08 -10.89 -13.30
N PRO A 593 -16.89 -10.46 -12.31
CA PRO A 593 -16.52 -9.39 -11.40
C PRO A 593 -15.15 -9.64 -10.78
N GLY A 594 -14.29 -8.63 -10.72
CA GLY A 594 -12.96 -8.64 -10.14
C GLY A 594 -11.84 -9.10 -11.06
N VAL A 595 -12.10 -9.91 -12.09
CA VAL A 595 -11.04 -10.40 -13.01
C VAL A 595 -10.36 -9.25 -13.73
N SER A 596 -11.15 -8.33 -14.30
CA SER A 596 -10.60 -7.17 -15.01
C SER A 596 -9.75 -6.28 -14.11
N SER A 597 -10.17 -6.09 -12.85
CA SER A 597 -9.44 -5.33 -11.82
C SER A 597 -8.15 -6.03 -11.40
N MET A 598 -8.15 -7.36 -11.26
CA MET A 598 -6.95 -8.18 -10.99
C MET A 598 -5.93 -8.09 -12.12
N VAL A 599 -6.39 -8.23 -13.36
CA VAL A 599 -5.55 -8.11 -14.56
C VAL A 599 -4.95 -6.71 -14.65
N GLU A 600 -5.73 -5.66 -14.37
CA GLU A 600 -5.24 -4.28 -14.37
C GLU A 600 -4.10 -4.09 -13.35
N LEU A 601 -4.25 -4.60 -12.13
CA LEU A 601 -3.22 -4.54 -11.11
C LEU A 601 -1.96 -5.33 -11.51
N ALA A 602 -2.12 -6.53 -12.04
CA ALA A 602 -1.02 -7.37 -12.51
C ALA A 602 -0.28 -6.73 -13.70
N ALA A 603 -1.02 -6.20 -14.66
CA ALA A 603 -0.50 -5.47 -15.82
C ALA A 603 0.23 -4.18 -15.40
N GLY A 604 -0.21 -3.56 -14.30
CA GLY A 604 0.46 -2.45 -13.64
C GLY A 604 1.69 -2.86 -12.83
N GLY A 605 2.07 -4.15 -12.80
CA GLY A 605 3.25 -4.73 -12.15
C GLY A 605 3.07 -5.13 -10.68
N ASN A 606 1.85 -5.29 -10.19
CA ASN A 606 1.60 -5.75 -8.82
C ASN A 606 1.83 -7.28 -8.75
N THR A 607 2.85 -7.70 -7.99
CA THR A 607 3.28 -9.11 -7.90
C THR A 607 2.24 -10.00 -7.24
N GLU A 608 1.55 -9.53 -6.21
CA GLU A 608 0.48 -10.30 -5.57
C GLU A 608 -0.71 -10.48 -6.51
N ALA A 609 -1.10 -9.44 -7.25
CA ALA A 609 -2.12 -9.53 -8.29
C ALA A 609 -1.69 -10.48 -9.43
N MET A 610 -0.41 -10.48 -9.80
CA MET A 610 0.13 -11.42 -10.78
C MET A 610 -0.05 -12.87 -10.31
N ALA A 611 0.30 -13.16 -9.06
CA ALA A 611 0.07 -14.46 -8.44
C ALA A 611 -1.44 -14.81 -8.43
N ARG A 612 -2.32 -13.84 -8.12
CA ARG A 612 -3.78 -14.05 -8.23
C ARG A 612 -4.20 -14.45 -9.64
N VAL A 613 -3.69 -13.76 -10.65
CA VAL A 613 -4.00 -14.07 -12.05
C VAL A 613 -3.56 -15.50 -12.40
N MET A 614 -2.41 -15.99 -11.91
CA MET A 614 -2.01 -17.39 -12.13
C MET A 614 -2.98 -18.40 -11.52
N GLU A 615 -3.43 -18.14 -10.29
CA GLU A 615 -4.43 -18.99 -9.63
C GLU A 615 -5.78 -18.96 -10.36
N LEU A 616 -6.20 -17.79 -10.85
CA LEU A 616 -7.42 -17.66 -11.66
C LEU A 616 -7.29 -18.39 -12.99
N CYS A 617 -6.13 -18.35 -13.65
CA CYS A 617 -5.88 -19.11 -14.88
C CYS A 617 -6.11 -20.62 -14.66
N ARG A 618 -5.60 -21.15 -13.55
CA ARG A 618 -5.85 -22.54 -13.17
C ARG A 618 -7.34 -22.79 -12.96
N ALA A 619 -8.01 -21.95 -12.18
CA ALA A 619 -9.43 -22.10 -11.88
C ALA A 619 -10.31 -22.02 -13.15
N SER A 620 -10.03 -21.10 -14.07
CA SER A 620 -10.71 -20.97 -15.36
C SER A 620 -10.45 -22.17 -16.27
N ALA A 621 -9.22 -22.69 -16.28
CA ALA A 621 -8.89 -23.88 -17.09
C ALA A 621 -9.66 -25.12 -16.60
N THR A 622 -9.78 -25.30 -15.29
CA THR A 622 -10.47 -26.46 -14.70
C THR A 622 -11.99 -26.40 -14.75
N SER A 623 -12.58 -25.22 -15.01
CA SER A 623 -14.03 -25.05 -14.90
C SER A 623 -14.83 -25.39 -16.16
N GLY A 624 -14.18 -25.51 -17.32
CA GLY A 624 -14.86 -25.69 -18.61
C GLY A 624 -15.61 -24.46 -19.14
N ASP A 625 -15.48 -23.32 -18.47
CA ASP A 625 -16.16 -22.06 -18.82
C ASP A 625 -15.39 -21.30 -19.90
N VAL A 626 -15.85 -21.43 -21.15
CA VAL A 626 -15.18 -20.89 -22.34
C VAL A 626 -15.10 -19.37 -22.32
N ASP A 627 -16.13 -18.69 -21.79
CA ASP A 627 -16.17 -17.24 -21.70
C ASP A 627 -15.14 -16.73 -20.69
N ALA A 628 -15.08 -17.35 -19.50
CA ALA A 628 -14.08 -17.03 -18.48
C ALA A 628 -12.65 -17.31 -18.97
N GLN A 629 -12.41 -18.41 -19.68
CA GLN A 629 -11.12 -18.71 -20.30
C GLN A 629 -10.75 -17.66 -21.36
N GLY A 630 -11.73 -17.23 -22.17
CA GLY A 630 -11.55 -16.20 -23.18
C GLY A 630 -11.20 -14.83 -22.59
N GLU A 631 -11.88 -14.43 -21.52
CA GLU A 631 -11.58 -13.22 -20.75
C GLU A 631 -10.15 -13.31 -20.17
N MET A 632 -9.80 -14.46 -19.59
CA MET A 632 -8.51 -14.63 -18.94
C MET A 632 -7.34 -14.66 -19.92
N ALA A 633 -7.48 -15.35 -21.06
CA ALA A 633 -6.51 -15.32 -22.15
C ALA A 633 -6.27 -13.89 -22.66
N SER A 634 -7.35 -13.12 -22.86
CA SER A 634 -7.27 -11.73 -23.32
C SER A 634 -6.60 -10.82 -22.28
N GLY A 635 -6.75 -11.14 -20.98
CA GLY A 635 -6.07 -10.48 -19.88
C GLY A 635 -4.58 -10.81 -19.81
N LEU A 636 -4.20 -12.08 -19.89
CA LEU A 636 -2.79 -12.51 -19.87
C LEU A 636 -1.99 -11.97 -21.06
N GLY A 637 -2.59 -11.95 -22.25
CA GLY A 637 -1.96 -11.30 -23.40
C GLY A 637 -1.65 -9.82 -23.14
N GLU A 638 -2.44 -9.14 -22.30
CA GLU A 638 -2.12 -7.77 -21.89
C GLU A 638 -0.98 -7.69 -20.91
N VAL A 639 -1.04 -8.49 -19.86
CA VAL A 639 0.01 -8.55 -18.85
C VAL A 639 1.35 -8.83 -19.52
N ALA A 640 1.37 -9.73 -20.51
CA ALA A 640 2.55 -10.02 -21.32
C ALA A 640 3.05 -8.82 -22.15
N ARG A 641 2.18 -7.87 -22.50
CA ARG A 641 2.55 -6.64 -23.21
C ARG A 641 3.12 -5.60 -22.26
N THR A 642 2.50 -5.42 -21.10
CA THR A 642 2.80 -4.29 -20.18
C THR A 642 3.84 -4.63 -19.11
N ALA A 643 3.87 -5.88 -18.65
CA ALA A 643 4.72 -6.40 -17.57
C ALA A 643 5.34 -7.77 -17.93
N PRO A 644 6.10 -7.85 -19.05
CA PRO A 644 6.62 -9.12 -19.56
C PRO A 644 7.63 -9.79 -18.62
N GLN A 645 8.44 -9.00 -17.89
CA GLN A 645 9.50 -9.53 -17.04
C GLN A 645 8.91 -10.11 -15.75
N GLU A 646 7.98 -9.39 -15.14
CA GLU A 646 7.22 -9.81 -13.97
C GLU A 646 6.44 -11.08 -14.28
N LEU A 647 5.77 -11.16 -15.45
CA LEU A 647 5.07 -12.35 -15.88
C LEU A 647 5.99 -13.58 -15.99
N VAL A 648 7.17 -13.43 -16.59
CA VAL A 648 8.15 -14.54 -16.70
C VAL A 648 8.65 -14.94 -15.31
N SER A 649 8.95 -13.96 -14.45
CA SER A 649 9.38 -14.23 -13.07
C SER A 649 8.33 -15.01 -12.29
N THR A 650 7.05 -14.59 -12.35
CA THR A 650 5.95 -15.28 -11.67
C THR A 650 5.68 -16.67 -12.24
N LEU A 651 5.73 -16.84 -13.57
CA LEU A 651 5.59 -18.16 -14.19
C LEU A 651 6.68 -19.12 -13.70
N ARG A 652 7.90 -18.64 -13.50
CA ARG A 652 9.02 -19.45 -12.99
C ARG A 652 8.76 -19.96 -11.58
N THR A 653 8.17 -19.14 -10.72
CA THR A 653 7.91 -19.49 -9.30
C THR A 653 6.56 -20.15 -9.06
N SER A 654 5.65 -20.12 -10.04
CA SER A 654 4.33 -20.77 -9.96
C SER A 654 4.42 -22.29 -9.92
N SER A 655 3.39 -22.94 -9.37
CA SER A 655 3.31 -24.42 -9.38
C SER A 655 3.21 -24.96 -10.81
N PRO A 656 3.61 -26.22 -11.07
CA PRO A 656 3.53 -26.81 -12.42
C PRO A 656 2.13 -26.71 -13.05
N ALA A 657 1.08 -26.93 -12.26
CA ALA A 657 -0.30 -26.88 -12.73
C ALA A 657 -0.78 -25.45 -13.05
N GLU A 658 -0.42 -24.46 -12.24
CA GLU A 658 -0.71 -23.05 -12.55
C GLU A 658 0.04 -22.60 -13.79
N ARG A 659 1.32 -22.99 -13.91
CA ARG A 659 2.17 -22.65 -15.06
C ARG A 659 1.63 -23.23 -16.36
N ASP A 660 1.18 -24.49 -16.37
CA ASP A 660 0.60 -25.11 -17.57
C ASP A 660 -0.72 -24.43 -17.99
N ALA A 661 -1.61 -24.16 -17.03
CA ALA A 661 -2.84 -23.44 -17.30
C ALA A 661 -2.58 -22.02 -17.83
N ALA A 662 -1.69 -21.28 -17.16
CA ALA A 662 -1.34 -19.91 -17.53
C ALA A 662 -0.64 -19.84 -18.90
N THR A 663 0.28 -20.75 -19.21
CA THR A 663 0.94 -20.76 -20.53
C THR A 663 0.00 -21.11 -21.67
N THR A 664 -1.01 -21.96 -21.42
CA THR A 664 -2.07 -22.27 -22.38
C THR A 664 -2.94 -21.05 -22.68
N LEU A 665 -3.45 -20.39 -21.64
CA LEU A 665 -4.25 -19.17 -21.79
C LEU A 665 -3.43 -17.99 -22.34
N LEU A 666 -2.15 -17.88 -21.97
CA LEU A 666 -1.24 -16.88 -22.53
C LEU A 666 -1.05 -17.07 -24.03
N ALA A 667 -0.81 -18.30 -24.49
CA ALA A 667 -0.70 -18.60 -25.92
C ALA A 667 -1.97 -18.19 -26.68
N MET A 668 -3.15 -18.53 -26.16
CA MET A 668 -4.43 -18.07 -26.71
C MET A 668 -4.53 -16.53 -26.74
N GLY A 669 -4.07 -15.86 -25.68
CA GLY A 669 -4.04 -14.40 -25.56
C GLY A 669 -3.10 -13.72 -26.56
N LEU A 670 -1.91 -14.30 -26.78
CA LEU A 670 -0.94 -13.83 -27.77
C LEU A 670 -1.52 -13.94 -29.18
N VAL A 671 -2.11 -15.08 -29.53
CA VAL A 671 -2.78 -15.30 -30.83
C VAL A 671 -3.92 -14.31 -31.06
N ARG A 672 -4.71 -14.01 -30.03
CA ARG A 672 -5.82 -13.04 -30.10
C ARG A 672 -5.35 -11.60 -30.25
N ASN A 673 -4.17 -11.25 -29.71
CA ASN A 673 -3.72 -9.87 -29.56
C ASN A 673 -2.52 -9.48 -30.47
N GLY A 674 -2.35 -10.12 -31.62
CA GLY A 674 -1.35 -9.73 -32.63
C GLY A 674 -0.13 -10.65 -32.76
N ASP A 675 -0.14 -11.80 -32.08
CA ASP A 675 0.68 -13.00 -32.28
C ASP A 675 2.17 -12.79 -32.61
N ALA A 676 2.53 -12.61 -33.89
CA ALA A 676 3.91 -12.53 -34.37
C ALA A 676 4.63 -11.23 -33.95
N GLU A 677 3.90 -10.12 -33.85
CA GLU A 677 4.45 -8.79 -33.52
C GLU A 677 4.28 -8.44 -32.03
N HIS A 678 3.83 -9.40 -31.22
CA HIS A 678 3.58 -9.14 -29.81
C HIS A 678 4.89 -8.83 -29.06
N PRO A 679 5.00 -7.70 -28.33
CA PRO A 679 6.27 -7.25 -27.72
C PRO A 679 6.82 -8.21 -26.66
N PHE A 680 5.96 -9.08 -26.11
CA PHE A 680 6.35 -10.14 -25.20
C PHE A 680 7.46 -11.04 -25.76
N TRP A 681 7.40 -11.43 -27.03
CA TRP A 681 8.41 -12.31 -27.64
C TRP A 681 9.81 -11.70 -27.62
N LYS A 682 9.89 -10.40 -27.90
CA LYS A 682 11.16 -9.66 -27.84
C LYS A 682 11.70 -9.60 -26.42
N ALA A 683 10.84 -9.34 -25.43
CA ALA A 683 11.22 -9.32 -24.03
C ALA A 683 11.70 -10.69 -23.53
N LEU A 684 10.98 -11.76 -23.89
CA LEU A 684 11.30 -13.13 -23.53
C LEU A 684 12.65 -13.57 -24.12
N ARG A 685 12.89 -13.30 -25.40
CA ARG A 685 14.18 -13.61 -26.07
C ARG A 685 15.34 -12.80 -25.51
N LYS A 686 15.10 -11.52 -25.15
CA LYS A 686 16.11 -10.70 -24.46
C LYS A 686 16.50 -11.30 -23.11
N LEU A 687 15.53 -11.76 -22.30
CA LEU A 687 15.81 -12.47 -21.05
C LEU A 687 16.60 -13.76 -21.28
N GLY A 688 16.30 -14.51 -22.34
CA GLY A 688 17.02 -15.72 -22.72
C GLY A 688 18.44 -15.52 -23.30
N THR A 689 18.87 -14.27 -23.53
CA THR A 689 20.18 -13.96 -24.17
C THR A 689 21.06 -13.05 -23.34
N THR A 690 20.47 -12.12 -22.59
CA THR A 690 21.18 -11.07 -21.83
C THR A 690 20.95 -11.14 -20.33
N GLY A 691 20.24 -12.16 -19.84
CA GLY A 691 20.01 -12.36 -18.41
C GLY A 691 21.30 -12.71 -17.66
N THR A 692 21.48 -12.10 -16.49
CA THR A 692 22.64 -12.33 -15.61
C THR A 692 22.51 -13.61 -14.77
N ASP A 693 21.28 -14.10 -14.56
CA ASP A 693 20.99 -15.36 -13.87
C ASP A 693 20.83 -16.53 -14.87
N PRO A 694 21.71 -17.55 -14.84
CA PRO A 694 21.62 -18.73 -15.70
C PRO A 694 20.28 -19.49 -15.60
N GLN A 695 19.66 -19.51 -14.42
CA GLN A 695 18.37 -20.19 -14.22
C GLN A 695 17.23 -19.46 -14.94
N VAL A 696 17.22 -18.13 -14.86
CA VAL A 696 16.23 -17.29 -15.56
C VAL A 696 16.41 -17.41 -17.07
N VAL A 697 17.67 -17.43 -17.56
CA VAL A 697 17.99 -17.62 -18.97
C VAL A 697 17.46 -18.97 -19.48
N SER A 698 17.73 -20.06 -18.74
CA SER A 698 17.26 -21.40 -19.12
C SER A 698 15.73 -21.48 -19.12
N PHE A 699 15.08 -20.92 -18.11
CA PHE A 699 13.62 -20.90 -18.02
C PHE A 699 12.99 -20.12 -19.19
N ALA A 700 13.53 -18.94 -19.52
CA ALA A 700 13.03 -18.11 -20.62
C ALA A 700 13.10 -18.83 -21.98
N LYS A 701 14.19 -19.56 -22.25
CA LYS A 701 14.33 -20.37 -23.48
C LYS A 701 13.31 -21.52 -23.55
N GLY A 702 13.13 -22.23 -22.44
CA GLY A 702 12.12 -23.28 -22.34
C GLY A 702 10.71 -22.73 -22.57
N LEU A 703 10.40 -21.59 -21.95
CA LEU A 703 9.11 -20.92 -22.09
C LEU A 703 8.83 -20.46 -23.55
N ASP A 704 9.83 -19.94 -24.26
CA ASP A 704 9.69 -19.56 -25.69
C ASP A 704 9.30 -20.77 -26.56
N THR A 705 9.92 -21.92 -26.29
CA THR A 705 9.60 -23.18 -26.98
C THR A 705 8.17 -23.63 -26.67
N THR A 706 7.80 -23.70 -25.38
CA THR A 706 6.46 -24.11 -24.94
C THR A 706 5.36 -23.22 -25.51
N LEU A 707 5.54 -21.90 -25.48
CA LEU A 707 4.55 -20.96 -25.98
C LEU A 707 4.43 -21.00 -27.50
N THR A 708 5.51 -21.28 -28.23
CA THR A 708 5.48 -21.44 -29.69
C THR A 708 4.60 -22.63 -30.07
N THR A 709 4.78 -23.78 -29.41
CA THR A 709 3.94 -24.97 -29.61
C THR A 709 2.48 -24.70 -29.26
N LYS A 710 2.20 -24.20 -28.05
CA LYS A 710 0.82 -23.93 -27.61
C LYS A 710 0.13 -22.85 -28.45
N SER A 711 0.86 -21.89 -29.00
CA SER A 711 0.30 -20.88 -29.91
C SER A 711 -0.10 -21.48 -31.26
N ALA A 712 0.67 -22.45 -31.77
CA ALA A 712 0.30 -23.21 -32.97
C ALA A 712 -0.98 -24.04 -32.75
N GLU A 713 -1.11 -24.70 -31.61
CA GLU A 713 -2.32 -25.43 -31.21
C GLU A 713 -3.55 -24.51 -31.10
N ALA A 714 -3.39 -23.34 -30.45
CA ALA A 714 -4.46 -22.35 -30.32
C ALA A 714 -4.93 -21.80 -31.67
N ARG A 715 -4.03 -21.66 -32.66
CA ARG A 715 -4.40 -21.30 -34.04
C ARG A 715 -5.23 -22.40 -34.70
N ALA A 716 -4.83 -23.66 -34.55
CA ALA A 716 -5.53 -24.79 -35.15
C ALA A 716 -6.98 -24.92 -34.65
N GLN A 717 -7.22 -24.61 -33.36
CA GLN A 717 -8.56 -24.57 -32.77
C GLN A 717 -9.45 -23.43 -33.31
N LYS A 718 -8.86 -22.29 -33.71
CA LYS A 718 -9.60 -21.16 -34.31
C LYS A 718 -10.10 -21.46 -35.74
N SER A 719 -9.50 -22.45 -36.40
CA SER A 719 -9.76 -22.80 -37.81
C SER A 719 -10.74 -23.96 -38.05
N GLN A 720 -11.36 -24.55 -37.02
CA GLN A 720 -12.39 -25.59 -37.21
C GLN A 720 -13.78 -24.98 -37.45
N PRO A 721 -14.49 -25.33 -38.54
CA PRO A 721 -15.86 -24.88 -38.76
C PRO A 721 -16.85 -25.56 -37.80
N VAL A 722 -17.74 -24.78 -37.20
CA VAL A 722 -18.84 -25.27 -36.36
C VAL A 722 -19.79 -26.13 -37.20
N GLN A 723 -19.84 -27.44 -36.95
CA GLN A 723 -20.90 -28.29 -37.51
C GLN A 723 -22.22 -27.99 -36.79
N VAL A 724 -23.12 -27.33 -37.49
CA VAL A 724 -24.52 -27.21 -37.07
C VAL A 724 -25.19 -28.57 -37.29
N VAL A 725 -25.36 -29.34 -36.21
CA VAL A 725 -26.25 -30.50 -36.22
C VAL A 725 -27.66 -29.98 -35.97
N ALA A 726 -28.52 -30.03 -37.00
CA ALA A 726 -29.93 -29.69 -36.87
C ALA A 726 -30.63 -30.70 -35.94
N PRO A 727 -31.47 -30.26 -34.98
CA PRO A 727 -32.22 -31.17 -34.13
C PRO A 727 -33.36 -31.84 -34.91
N ALA A 728 -33.50 -33.15 -34.70
CA ALA A 728 -34.58 -33.96 -35.27
C ALA A 728 -35.95 -33.50 -34.75
N SER A 729 -36.88 -33.27 -35.67
CA SER A 729 -38.28 -32.96 -35.40
C SER A 729 -39.00 -34.15 -34.76
N SER A 730 -39.52 -33.97 -33.55
CA SER A 730 -40.63 -34.79 -33.03
C SER A 730 -41.75 -33.86 -32.55
N SER A 731 -42.91 -34.01 -33.17
CA SER A 731 -44.10 -33.18 -33.01
C SER A 731 -44.78 -33.41 -31.64
N PRO A 732 -45.21 -32.36 -30.93
CA PRO A 732 -46.15 -32.50 -29.81
C PRO A 732 -47.60 -32.48 -30.33
N GLY A 733 -48.41 -33.43 -29.85
CA GLY A 733 -49.87 -33.47 -30.09
C GLY A 733 -50.60 -32.26 -29.50
N ALA A 734 -51.64 -31.84 -30.21
CA ALA A 734 -52.55 -30.75 -29.84
C ALA A 734 -53.89 -31.31 -29.27
N PRO A 735 -54.87 -30.49 -28.86
CA PRO A 735 -55.13 -30.17 -27.46
C PRO A 735 -56.58 -30.51 -27.03
N ALA A 736 -56.90 -30.36 -25.74
CA ALA A 736 -58.28 -30.29 -25.26
C ALA A 736 -58.48 -29.06 -24.34
N THR A 737 -59.44 -28.25 -24.77
CA THR A 737 -60.13 -27.09 -24.15
C THR A 737 -60.84 -27.48 -22.82
N ALA A 738 -61.29 -26.62 -21.91
CA ALA A 738 -61.95 -25.31 -22.03
C ALA A 738 -62.04 -24.61 -20.64
N GLU A 739 -62.27 -23.28 -20.66
CA GLU A 739 -63.19 -22.45 -19.81
C GLU A 739 -63.19 -22.63 -18.27
N SER A 740 -63.51 -21.66 -17.41
CA SER A 740 -63.64 -20.19 -17.38
C SER A 740 -63.80 -19.83 -15.88
N ARG A 741 -63.58 -18.56 -15.53
CA ARG A 741 -63.71 -17.85 -14.22
C ARG A 741 -65.09 -18.02 -13.52
N PRO A 742 -65.41 -17.48 -12.30
CA PRO A 742 -64.87 -16.25 -11.66
C PRO A 742 -64.82 -16.13 -10.11
N GLY A 743 -64.15 -15.06 -9.63
CA GLY A 743 -64.71 -14.17 -8.59
C GLY A 743 -64.12 -14.24 -7.17
N GLY A 744 -63.48 -13.14 -6.73
CA GLY A 744 -62.98 -12.90 -5.38
C GLY A 744 -61.81 -11.94 -5.35
#